data_AF-A0A952W9C6-F1
#
_entry.id   AF-A0A952W9C6-F1
#
_cell.length_a   1.000
_cell.length_b   1.000
_cell.length_c   1.000
_cell.angle_alpha   90.00
_cell.angle_beta   90.00
_cell.angle_gamma   90.00
#
_symmetry.space_group_name_H-M   'P 1'
#
loop_
_entity.id
_entity.type
_entity.pdbx_description
1 polymer ?
#
loop_
_entity_poly.entity_id
_entity_poly.type
_entity_poly.pdbx_seq_one_letter_code
_entity_poly.pdbx_strand_id
1 'polypeptide(L)'
;GGNLNILVKHDVNEWVKKNVYEKVEELHNRTVFKDVVEEYQENQYTFVAQLRQLNAQKVVVEGQDLISHKSKKILIEGSSDGVSIKSGADMKLTANGVLALKGGSKIAGEGQMGVSFKGLQVILEGQTGVTLKVGGSFVSITPAGVDIVGPLVKLNSGGAAGGSADSPAAADAATAAESADIMDPAEAAVADDGKPGKVSRPGSGRPVQRTPRTIDPQRAPDSPPFPPPPAPAAPAAPAAPPVAPPAETDEEWEIEQLIEVFDGAASAQQAANGRRQYINFDRTAAGQWDHGRTIFLRAKLKWKTGDQSRSLAGKKVYWKATPDGANKTGLVAALKHGFGGTADKVDDESSVDAQGWTPVVQFRLSKYGGDKFKVAAASDSAFADKRESGEWEIWRKLFYELDGMVRPGGGSYSSRHDDARLRNTYSGQFVELVSTGSDSAPAFQRVVTETEANAWARNCRDGTGSPRYFHLVYIDTIAWDPAVDPVVRTINPGSGVSFDPSSWTLDPRDYLVGCEYRQPAGSGAWTALPNARVALSETGSIATRDDRQVVTPDLTGLVDPGQQVEVRLQIRHYDEGSGLQSGPATLVGMRWRERAYAGAELANRTMRTSIHEPGHSMGQASRTRPDGSNNPNYYVNGGGHCNNLSNGCVMYHSNSPNTAFCPICSDSLKARDLSSLPVSGTAAYT
;
A
#
# COMPACT_ATOMS: atom_id res chain seq x y z
N GLY A 1 -24.67 -10.96 -63.15
CA GLY A 1 -24.53 -9.97 -62.08
C GLY A 1 -25.73 -10.09 -61.17
N GLY A 2 -25.52 -10.45 -59.91
CA GLY A 2 -26.59 -10.60 -58.93
C GLY A 2 -25.98 -10.76 -57.53
N ASN A 3 -26.75 -10.38 -56.52
CA ASN A 3 -26.33 -10.48 -55.12
C ASN A 3 -26.66 -11.87 -54.56
N LEU A 4 -25.73 -12.47 -53.82
CA LEU A 4 -25.96 -13.70 -53.06
C LEU A 4 -26.14 -13.33 -51.59
N ASN A 5 -27.27 -13.75 -50.99
CA ASN A 5 -27.52 -13.61 -49.56
C ASN A 5 -27.73 -14.99 -48.95
N ILE A 6 -26.98 -15.29 -47.89
CA ILE A 6 -27.12 -16.54 -47.12
C ILE A 6 -27.48 -16.16 -45.68
N LEU A 7 -28.63 -16.63 -45.22
CA LEU A 7 -29.09 -16.47 -43.84
C LEU A 7 -29.23 -17.85 -43.21
N VAL A 8 -28.58 -18.06 -42.07
CA VAL A 8 -28.66 -19.30 -41.29
C VAL A 8 -29.21 -18.97 -39.91
N LYS A 9 -30.20 -19.73 -39.45
CA LYS A 9 -30.91 -19.46 -38.18
C LYS A 9 -30.13 -19.91 -36.94
N HIS A 10 -29.18 -20.80 -37.12
CA HIS A 10 -28.38 -21.43 -36.08
C HIS A 10 -26.91 -21.46 -36.52
N ASP A 11 -26.22 -22.56 -36.28
CA ASP A 11 -24.77 -22.66 -36.52
C ASP A 11 -24.44 -22.99 -37.97
N VAL A 12 -23.29 -22.48 -38.41
CA VAL A 12 -22.63 -22.87 -39.66
C VAL A 12 -21.31 -23.53 -39.29
N ASN A 13 -21.12 -24.77 -39.73
CA ASN A 13 -19.87 -25.51 -39.57
C ASN A 13 -19.33 -25.85 -40.95
N GLU A 14 -18.21 -25.23 -41.34
CA GLU A 14 -17.56 -25.46 -42.62
C GLU A 14 -16.24 -26.20 -42.42
N TRP A 15 -16.06 -27.31 -43.14
CA TRP A 15 -14.87 -28.15 -43.06
C TRP A 15 -14.29 -28.34 -44.47
N VAL A 16 -13.12 -27.76 -44.72
CA VAL A 16 -12.45 -27.85 -46.02
C VAL A 16 -11.19 -28.70 -45.89
N LYS A 17 -11.08 -29.77 -46.68
CA LYS A 17 -9.96 -30.75 -46.57
C LYS A 17 -8.62 -30.28 -47.13
N LYS A 18 -8.62 -29.20 -47.92
CA LYS A 18 -7.44 -28.71 -48.63
C LYS A 18 -7.37 -27.19 -48.50
N ASN A 19 -7.46 -26.47 -49.62
CA ASN A 19 -7.20 -25.04 -49.68
C ASN A 19 -8.52 -24.26 -49.77
N VAL A 20 -8.55 -23.10 -49.15
CA VAL A 20 -9.58 -22.08 -49.31
C VAL A 20 -8.95 -20.88 -50.01
N TYR A 21 -9.63 -20.35 -51.03
CA TYR A 21 -9.22 -19.12 -51.73
C TYR A 21 -10.41 -18.17 -51.75
N GLU A 22 -10.23 -16.98 -51.19
CA GLU A 22 -11.23 -15.91 -51.22
C GLU A 22 -10.68 -14.73 -52.02
N LYS A 23 -11.48 -14.20 -52.94
CA LYS A 23 -11.18 -12.95 -53.65
C LYS A 23 -12.39 -12.03 -53.52
N VAL A 24 -12.20 -10.91 -52.85
CA VAL A 24 -13.16 -9.81 -52.81
C VAL A 24 -12.54 -8.64 -53.56
N GLU A 25 -13.20 -8.18 -54.61
CA GLU A 25 -12.65 -7.12 -55.48
C GLU A 25 -12.86 -5.72 -54.92
N GLU A 26 -13.80 -5.58 -53.97
CA GLU A 26 -14.11 -4.32 -53.30
C GLU A 26 -13.99 -4.48 -51.76
N LEU A 27 -14.94 -3.93 -51.01
CA LEU A 27 -14.93 -3.94 -49.54
C LEU A 27 -15.40 -5.28 -48.98
N HIS A 28 -14.58 -5.91 -48.14
CA HIS A 28 -14.98 -7.02 -47.27
C HIS A 28 -15.21 -6.50 -45.85
N ASN A 29 -16.44 -6.66 -45.33
CA ASN A 29 -16.78 -6.31 -43.94
C ASN A 29 -17.26 -7.57 -43.20
N ARG A 30 -16.67 -7.84 -42.04
CA ARG A 30 -17.02 -8.96 -41.17
C ARG A 30 -17.34 -8.43 -39.78
N THR A 31 -18.59 -8.59 -39.36
CA THR A 31 -19.06 -8.23 -38.01
C THR A 31 -19.32 -9.49 -37.23
N VAL A 32 -18.77 -9.58 -36.02
CA VAL A 32 -19.02 -10.68 -35.08
C VAL A 32 -19.47 -10.06 -33.76
N PHE A 33 -20.63 -10.50 -33.25
CA PHE A 33 -21.24 -9.96 -32.02
C PHE A 33 -20.61 -10.51 -30.74
N LYS A 34 -19.79 -11.54 -30.88
CA LYS A 34 -19.09 -12.25 -29.80
C LYS A 34 -17.64 -12.45 -30.20
N ASP A 35 -17.01 -13.47 -29.65
CA ASP A 35 -15.59 -13.76 -29.83
C ASP A 35 -15.28 -14.33 -31.22
N VAL A 36 -14.09 -14.01 -31.70
CA VAL A 36 -13.47 -14.63 -32.87
C VAL A 36 -12.20 -15.32 -32.40
N VAL A 37 -12.10 -16.62 -32.65
CA VAL A 37 -10.91 -17.41 -32.36
C VAL A 37 -10.38 -17.93 -33.70
N GLU A 38 -9.13 -17.58 -34.01
CA GLU A 38 -8.43 -18.05 -35.20
C GLU A 38 -7.15 -18.75 -34.77
N GLU A 39 -6.99 -20.00 -35.18
CA GLU A 39 -5.81 -20.81 -34.91
C GLU A 39 -5.14 -21.14 -36.24
N TYR A 40 -3.88 -20.73 -36.38
CA TYR A 40 -3.04 -21.04 -37.54
C TYR A 40 -1.92 -21.96 -37.06
N GLN A 41 -1.86 -23.19 -37.56
CA GLN A 41 -0.90 -24.21 -37.10
C GLN A 41 0.53 -23.98 -37.59
N GLU A 42 0.69 -23.22 -38.67
CA GLU A 42 2.00 -22.89 -39.24
C GLU A 42 2.17 -21.36 -39.30
N ASN A 43 2.15 -20.78 -40.50
CA ASN A 43 2.45 -19.37 -40.72
C ASN A 43 1.22 -18.60 -41.19
N GLN A 44 1.04 -17.39 -40.65
CA GLN A 44 0.08 -16.40 -41.15
C GLN A 44 0.84 -15.24 -41.79
N TYR A 45 0.52 -14.93 -43.05
CA TYR A 45 1.04 -13.76 -43.74
C TYR A 45 -0.09 -12.81 -44.09
N THR A 46 0.08 -11.53 -43.75
CA THR A 46 -0.89 -10.48 -44.07
C THR A 46 -0.19 -9.37 -44.82
N PHE A 47 -0.50 -9.24 -46.11
CA PHE A 47 0.00 -8.16 -46.95
C PHE A 47 -1.03 -7.04 -47.01
N VAL A 48 -0.63 -5.83 -46.60
CA VAL A 48 -1.49 -4.65 -46.62
C VAL A 48 -0.80 -3.55 -47.41
N ALA A 49 -1.42 -3.13 -48.51
CA ALA A 49 -0.82 -2.18 -49.44
C ALA A 49 -0.74 -0.75 -48.89
N GLN A 50 -1.70 -0.35 -48.05
CA GLN A 50 -1.81 1.02 -47.55
C GLN A 50 -1.77 1.10 -46.02
N LEU A 51 -2.81 0.62 -45.33
CA LEU A 51 -2.96 0.79 -43.88
C LEU A 51 -3.57 -0.46 -43.23
N ARG A 52 -2.90 -0.95 -42.18
CA ARG A 52 -3.48 -1.88 -41.21
C ARG A 52 -3.66 -1.14 -39.89
N GLN A 53 -4.90 -1.10 -39.38
CA GLN A 53 -5.23 -0.45 -38.12
C GLN A 53 -5.95 -1.43 -37.20
N LEU A 54 -5.58 -1.43 -35.91
CA LEU A 54 -6.26 -2.14 -34.84
C LEU A 54 -6.81 -1.08 -33.88
N ASN A 55 -8.13 -1.06 -33.70
CA ASN A 55 -8.79 -0.14 -32.78
C ASN A 55 -9.58 -0.96 -31.76
N ALA A 56 -9.07 -1.03 -30.54
CA ALA A 56 -9.67 -1.74 -29.42
C ALA A 56 -9.22 -1.10 -28.11
N GLN A 57 -9.99 -1.33 -27.04
CA GLN A 57 -9.59 -0.90 -25.69
C GLN A 57 -8.27 -1.55 -25.24
N LYS A 58 -8.01 -2.78 -25.70
CA LYS A 58 -6.80 -3.55 -25.38
C LYS A 58 -6.34 -4.31 -26.63
N VAL A 59 -5.06 -4.20 -26.95
CA VAL A 59 -4.38 -5.03 -27.95
C VAL A 59 -3.18 -5.67 -27.28
N VAL A 60 -3.10 -7.00 -27.28
CA VAL A 60 -1.96 -7.75 -26.73
C VAL A 60 -1.29 -8.50 -27.88
N VAL A 61 0.04 -8.38 -27.96
CA VAL A 61 0.87 -9.12 -28.90
C VAL A 61 1.93 -9.86 -28.10
N GLU A 62 1.87 -11.18 -28.13
CA GLU A 62 2.79 -12.06 -27.41
C GLU A 62 3.64 -12.82 -28.41
N GLY A 63 4.95 -12.80 -28.23
CA GLY A 63 5.90 -13.59 -29.00
C GLY A 63 6.85 -14.28 -28.04
N GLN A 64 7.01 -15.59 -28.18
CA GLN A 64 7.86 -16.38 -27.30
C GLN A 64 9.34 -16.18 -27.62
N ASP A 65 9.69 -16.18 -28.91
CA ASP A 65 11.08 -16.05 -29.36
C ASP A 65 11.43 -14.62 -29.79
N LEU A 66 10.63 -14.04 -30.69
CA LEU A 66 10.95 -12.76 -31.32
C LEU A 66 9.69 -11.97 -31.71
N ILE A 67 9.71 -10.69 -31.38
CA ILE A 67 8.85 -9.66 -32.00
C ILE A 67 9.78 -8.68 -32.73
N SER A 68 9.61 -8.52 -34.05
CA SER A 68 10.43 -7.63 -34.87
C SER A 68 9.58 -6.60 -35.61
N HIS A 69 9.88 -5.32 -35.40
CA HIS A 69 9.28 -4.21 -36.13
C HIS A 69 10.30 -3.61 -37.10
N LYS A 70 10.10 -3.84 -38.39
CA LYS A 70 10.92 -3.26 -39.47
C LYS A 70 10.13 -2.16 -40.15
N SER A 71 10.20 -0.95 -39.62
CA SER A 71 9.52 0.22 -40.18
C SER A 71 10.47 1.41 -40.29
N LYS A 72 10.09 2.39 -41.14
CA LYS A 72 10.81 3.66 -41.23
C LYS A 72 10.61 4.54 -39.99
N LYS A 73 9.46 4.40 -39.32
CA LYS A 73 9.07 5.16 -38.13
C LYS A 73 8.26 4.26 -37.19
N ILE A 74 8.52 4.40 -35.90
CA ILE A 74 7.67 3.91 -34.82
C ILE A 74 7.30 5.14 -34.00
N LEU A 75 6.01 5.31 -33.72
CA LEU A 75 5.46 6.45 -32.98
C LEU A 75 4.55 5.92 -31.88
N ILE A 76 4.78 6.39 -30.65
CA ILE A 76 3.96 6.08 -29.48
C ILE A 76 3.54 7.44 -28.90
N GLU A 77 2.24 7.73 -28.91
CA GLU A 77 1.67 9.02 -28.49
C GLU A 77 0.48 8.78 -27.57
N GLY A 78 0.20 9.75 -26.68
CA GLY A 78 -1.04 9.78 -25.89
C GLY A 78 -1.13 8.79 -24.72
N SER A 79 -0.04 8.11 -24.33
CA SER A 79 -0.04 7.30 -23.11
C SER A 79 0.01 8.19 -21.86
N SER A 80 -1.10 8.30 -21.13
CA SER A 80 -1.21 9.06 -19.88
C SER A 80 -0.58 8.34 -18.68
N ASP A 81 -0.63 7.01 -18.70
CA ASP A 81 -0.26 6.19 -17.54
C ASP A 81 1.21 5.74 -17.61
N GLY A 82 1.77 5.62 -18.82
CA GLY A 82 3.19 5.40 -19.04
C GLY A 82 3.54 4.42 -20.17
N VAL A 83 4.84 4.22 -20.38
CA VAL A 83 5.41 3.19 -21.27
C VAL A 83 6.48 2.45 -20.48
N SER A 84 6.37 1.13 -20.36
CA SER A 84 7.31 0.30 -19.60
C SER A 84 7.94 -0.77 -20.48
N ILE A 85 9.24 -0.99 -20.28
CA ILE A 85 10.00 -2.06 -20.94
C ILE A 85 10.79 -2.79 -19.84
N LYS A 86 10.62 -4.10 -19.74
CA LYS A 86 11.34 -4.94 -18.79
C LYS A 86 12.16 -5.98 -19.56
N SER A 87 13.46 -5.98 -19.36
CA SER A 87 14.38 -7.02 -19.83
C SER A 87 15.07 -7.64 -18.62
N GLY A 88 15.15 -8.98 -18.58
CA GLY A 88 15.91 -9.69 -17.54
C GLY A 88 17.42 -9.74 -17.81
N ALA A 89 17.83 -9.32 -19.00
CA ALA A 89 19.22 -9.30 -19.45
C ALA A 89 19.53 -7.93 -20.09
N ASP A 90 20.15 -7.92 -21.26
CA ASP A 90 20.55 -6.69 -21.94
C ASP A 90 19.35 -5.91 -22.52
N MET A 91 19.49 -4.58 -22.54
CA MET A 91 18.73 -3.68 -23.41
C MET A 91 19.73 -2.86 -24.23
N LYS A 92 19.70 -3.00 -25.56
CA LYS A 92 20.63 -2.31 -26.46
C LYS A 92 19.87 -1.32 -27.34
N LEU A 93 20.26 -0.06 -27.27
CA LEU A 93 19.75 1.00 -28.14
C LEU A 93 20.89 1.52 -29.01
N THR A 94 20.68 1.51 -30.32
CA THR A 94 21.67 1.99 -31.28
C THR A 94 21.03 3.04 -32.17
N ALA A 95 21.59 4.24 -32.15
CA ALA A 95 21.20 5.34 -33.02
C ALA A 95 22.45 5.86 -33.73
N ASN A 96 22.42 5.90 -35.06
CA ASN A 96 23.52 6.50 -35.84
C ASN A 96 23.46 8.03 -35.85
N GLY A 97 22.28 8.59 -35.56
CA GLY A 97 22.05 10.02 -35.42
C GLY A 97 21.98 10.44 -33.96
N VAL A 98 20.89 11.13 -33.60
CA VAL A 98 20.68 11.66 -32.25
C VAL A 98 19.79 10.72 -31.43
N LEU A 99 20.20 10.48 -30.18
CA LEU A 99 19.32 9.97 -29.12
C LEU A 99 18.97 11.13 -28.19
N ALA A 100 17.73 11.62 -28.26
CA ALA A 100 17.25 12.71 -27.43
C ALA A 100 16.28 12.20 -26.36
N LEU A 101 16.49 12.60 -25.10
CA LEU A 101 15.63 12.27 -23.97
C LEU A 101 15.16 13.58 -23.33
N LYS A 102 13.84 13.72 -23.18
CA LYS A 102 13.22 14.88 -22.53
C LYS A 102 12.27 14.39 -21.44
N GLY A 103 12.61 14.65 -20.18
CA GLY A 103 11.74 14.43 -19.04
C GLY A 103 11.14 15.75 -18.57
N GLY A 104 9.86 15.75 -18.18
CA GLY A 104 9.22 16.92 -17.57
C GLY A 104 9.71 17.18 -16.13
N SER A 105 9.99 16.11 -15.38
CA SER A 105 10.36 16.20 -13.96
C SER A 105 11.71 15.56 -13.65
N LYS A 106 11.96 14.34 -14.13
CA LYS A 106 13.19 13.59 -13.84
C LYS A 106 13.55 12.67 -14.99
N ILE A 107 14.84 12.53 -15.24
CA ILE A 107 15.43 11.39 -15.96
C ILE A 107 16.35 10.71 -14.95
N ALA A 108 16.16 9.42 -14.70
CA ALA A 108 16.91 8.65 -13.71
C ALA A 108 17.48 7.39 -14.36
N GLY A 109 18.72 7.04 -14.01
CA GLY A 109 19.36 5.79 -14.39
C GLY A 109 20.17 5.27 -13.22
N GLU A 110 20.08 3.98 -12.96
CA GLU A 110 20.78 3.30 -11.87
C GLU A 110 21.54 2.10 -12.45
N GLY A 111 22.79 1.94 -12.03
CA GLY A 111 23.64 0.82 -12.42
C GLY A 111 24.49 0.39 -11.23
N GLN A 112 24.43 -0.89 -10.85
CA GLN A 112 25.18 -1.39 -9.70
C GLN A 112 26.69 -1.37 -9.92
N MET A 113 27.13 -1.70 -11.13
CA MET A 113 28.56 -1.77 -11.49
C MET A 113 29.10 -0.43 -11.99
N GLY A 114 28.24 0.45 -12.50
CA GLY A 114 28.61 1.76 -12.99
C GLY A 114 27.72 2.24 -14.14
N VAL A 115 27.97 3.50 -14.54
CA VAL A 115 27.37 4.15 -15.71
C VAL A 115 28.51 4.86 -16.44
N SER A 116 28.68 4.58 -17.74
CA SER A 116 29.75 5.14 -18.56
C SER A 116 29.21 5.96 -19.72
N PHE A 117 29.81 7.12 -19.95
CA PHE A 117 29.56 7.97 -21.11
C PHE A 117 30.88 8.20 -21.84
N LYS A 118 30.94 7.84 -23.13
CA LYS A 118 32.13 8.04 -23.97
C LYS A 118 31.74 8.88 -25.17
N GLY A 119 32.44 9.98 -25.36
CA GLY A 119 32.26 10.88 -26.49
C GLY A 119 33.45 11.82 -26.62
N LEU A 120 33.51 12.55 -27.74
CA LEU A 120 34.49 13.63 -27.93
C LEU A 120 34.30 14.75 -26.90
N GLN A 121 33.05 15.00 -26.49
CA GLN A 121 32.68 15.98 -25.48
C GLN A 121 31.49 15.45 -24.67
N VAL A 122 31.49 15.73 -23.37
CA VAL A 122 30.34 15.55 -22.48
C VAL A 122 30.00 16.90 -21.87
N ILE A 123 28.78 17.38 -22.09
CA ILE A 123 28.26 18.64 -21.55
C ILE A 123 27.13 18.31 -20.58
N LEU A 124 27.26 18.78 -19.33
CA LEU A 124 26.23 18.68 -18.29
C LEU A 124 25.81 20.10 -17.89
N GLU A 125 24.54 20.42 -18.10
CA GLU A 125 23.99 21.74 -17.80
C GLU A 125 22.83 21.63 -16.83
N GLY A 126 22.91 22.38 -15.73
CA GLY A 126 21.83 22.53 -14.76
C GLY A 126 21.62 24.02 -14.47
N GLN A 127 20.37 24.47 -14.43
CA GLN A 127 20.04 25.89 -14.22
C GLN A 127 20.43 26.37 -12.81
N THR A 128 20.29 25.50 -11.82
CA THR A 128 20.56 25.80 -10.40
C THR A 128 21.85 25.16 -9.90
N GLY A 129 22.32 24.12 -10.58
CA GLY A 129 23.63 23.53 -10.33
C GLY A 129 23.80 22.13 -10.93
N VAL A 130 25.03 21.63 -10.84
CA VAL A 130 25.46 20.28 -11.20
C VAL A 130 26.19 19.68 -10.01
N THR A 131 25.80 18.49 -9.56
CA THR A 131 26.44 17.81 -8.42
C THR A 131 26.87 16.40 -8.80
N LEU A 132 28.13 16.07 -8.52
CA LEU A 132 28.73 14.75 -8.69
C LEU A 132 29.09 14.22 -7.30
N LYS A 133 28.47 13.13 -6.85
CA LYS A 133 28.62 12.60 -5.49
C LYS A 133 29.02 11.14 -5.48
N VAL A 134 29.95 10.78 -4.59
CA VAL A 134 30.37 9.41 -4.30
C VAL A 134 30.54 9.27 -2.79
N GLY A 135 29.66 8.48 -2.15
CA GLY A 135 29.64 8.31 -0.69
C GLY A 135 29.53 9.66 0.04
N GLY A 136 30.49 9.95 0.91
CA GLY A 136 30.60 11.23 1.64
C GLY A 136 31.32 12.36 0.89
N SER A 137 31.83 12.10 -0.32
CA SER A 137 32.54 13.11 -1.13
C SER A 137 31.65 13.63 -2.27
N PHE A 138 31.77 14.91 -2.60
CA PHE A 138 31.07 15.49 -3.75
C PHE A 138 31.78 16.71 -4.34
N VAL A 139 31.46 16.98 -5.60
CA VAL A 139 31.72 18.24 -6.30
C VAL A 139 30.36 18.85 -6.64
N SER A 140 30.12 20.10 -6.25
CA SER A 140 28.90 20.85 -6.58
C SER A 140 29.28 22.12 -7.31
N ILE A 141 28.61 22.38 -8.43
CA ILE A 141 28.77 23.59 -9.25
C ILE A 141 27.44 24.31 -9.19
N THR A 142 27.42 25.53 -8.67
CA THR A 142 26.21 26.38 -8.58
C THR A 142 26.55 27.79 -9.06
N PRO A 143 25.55 28.70 -9.25
CA PRO A 143 25.84 30.10 -9.53
C PRO A 143 26.71 30.80 -8.47
N ALA A 144 26.79 30.25 -7.24
CA ALA A 144 27.65 30.79 -6.18
C ALA A 144 29.12 30.36 -6.30
N GLY A 145 29.43 29.31 -7.07
CA GLY A 145 30.79 28.81 -7.23
C GLY A 145 30.89 27.28 -7.32
N VAL A 146 32.10 26.76 -7.11
CA VAL A 146 32.41 25.33 -7.10
C VAL A 146 32.81 24.89 -5.70
N ASP A 147 32.01 24.00 -5.11
CA ASP A 147 32.26 23.37 -3.82
C ASP A 147 32.85 21.96 -4.01
N ILE A 148 33.91 21.64 -3.28
CA ILE A 148 34.54 20.31 -3.30
C ILE A 148 34.69 19.83 -1.85
N VAL A 149 34.04 18.73 -1.50
CA VAL A 149 34.05 18.16 -0.14
C VAL A 149 34.42 16.69 -0.21
N GLY A 150 35.31 16.25 0.68
CA GLY A 150 35.67 14.85 0.87
C GLY A 150 36.67 14.67 2.01
N PRO A 151 36.81 13.46 2.60
CA PRO A 151 37.78 13.20 3.67
C PRO A 151 39.22 13.55 3.29
N LEU A 152 39.54 13.43 2.00
CA LEU A 152 40.78 13.91 1.38
C LEU A 152 40.45 14.48 0.00
N VAL A 153 40.75 15.76 -0.21
CA VAL A 153 40.55 16.43 -1.51
C VAL A 153 41.91 16.61 -2.16
N LYS A 154 42.11 15.98 -3.32
CA LYS A 154 43.33 16.11 -4.13
C LYS A 154 43.07 17.08 -5.30
N LEU A 155 43.61 18.29 -5.22
CA LEU A 155 43.60 19.27 -6.30
C LEU A 155 44.89 19.13 -7.12
N ASN A 156 44.91 18.16 -8.04
CA ASN A 156 46.10 17.88 -8.83
C ASN A 156 46.25 18.91 -9.96
N SER A 157 47.34 19.69 -9.96
CA SER A 157 47.75 20.56 -11.08
C SER A 157 48.61 19.81 -12.13
N GLY A 158 48.25 18.55 -12.44
CA GLY A 158 48.89 17.74 -13.49
C GLY A 158 49.26 16.32 -13.06
N GLY A 159 48.35 15.35 -13.22
CA GLY A 159 48.62 13.91 -13.05
C GLY A 159 47.42 13.09 -12.54
N ALA A 160 47.13 11.96 -13.20
CA ALA A 160 45.78 11.37 -13.31
C ALA A 160 45.23 10.62 -12.08
N ALA A 161 43.92 10.74 -11.85
CA ALA A 161 43.15 9.83 -10.99
C ALA A 161 42.50 8.74 -11.87
N GLY A 162 42.90 7.48 -11.65
CA GLY A 162 42.17 6.26 -12.02
C GLY A 162 42.04 5.96 -13.51
N GLY A 163 42.88 5.04 -14.02
CA GLY A 163 42.67 4.42 -15.32
C GLY A 163 41.31 3.71 -15.40
N SER A 164 40.62 3.90 -16.52
CA SER A 164 39.42 3.14 -16.89
C SER A 164 39.71 1.63 -16.82
N ALA A 165 38.77 0.86 -16.28
CA ALA A 165 38.87 -0.59 -16.14
C ALA A 165 38.82 -1.37 -17.47
N ASP A 166 38.91 -0.72 -18.63
CA ASP A 166 38.69 -1.34 -19.94
C ASP A 166 39.90 -1.28 -20.92
N SER A 167 41.15 -1.13 -20.46
CA SER A 167 42.34 -1.39 -21.32
C SER A 167 43.64 -1.68 -20.53
N PRO A 168 44.44 -2.70 -20.92
CA PRO A 168 45.71 -3.04 -20.28
C PRO A 168 46.90 -2.36 -20.98
N ALA A 169 47.55 -1.39 -20.33
CA ALA A 169 49.00 -1.13 -20.45
C ALA A 169 49.42 0.14 -19.69
N ALA A 170 50.49 -0.02 -18.90
CA ALA A 170 51.48 0.96 -18.45
C ALA A 170 51.00 2.15 -17.59
N ALA A 171 51.09 1.98 -16.27
CA ALA A 171 51.35 3.06 -15.34
C ALA A 171 52.81 2.89 -14.86
N ASP A 172 53.72 3.73 -15.33
CA ASP A 172 55.08 3.80 -14.82
C ASP A 172 55.40 5.23 -14.36
N ALA A 173 56.12 5.29 -13.23
CA ALA A 173 56.72 6.43 -12.54
C ALA A 173 55.81 7.60 -12.06
N ALA A 174 55.42 7.54 -10.78
CA ALA A 174 55.05 8.72 -9.98
C ALA A 174 56.29 9.22 -9.22
N THR A 175 56.84 10.37 -9.63
CA THR A 175 57.76 11.16 -8.79
C THR A 175 56.97 12.25 -8.05
N ALA A 176 57.24 12.40 -6.75
CA ALA A 176 56.58 13.32 -5.85
C ALA A 176 56.64 14.78 -6.36
N ALA A 177 55.55 15.52 -6.16
CA ALA A 177 55.48 16.94 -6.48
C ALA A 177 56.38 17.73 -5.53
N GLU A 178 57.47 18.29 -6.06
CA GLU A 178 58.19 19.39 -5.43
C GLU A 178 57.50 20.72 -5.75
N SER A 179 57.71 21.70 -4.88
CA SER A 179 57.19 23.06 -4.96
C SER A 179 57.31 23.68 -6.37
N ALA A 180 56.20 24.21 -6.90
CA ALA A 180 56.21 24.88 -8.20
C ALA A 180 56.64 26.34 -8.06
N ASP A 181 57.78 26.67 -8.67
CA ASP A 181 58.23 28.05 -8.81
C ASP A 181 57.39 28.75 -9.90
N ILE A 182 56.66 29.80 -9.50
CA ILE A 182 55.99 30.68 -10.45
C ILE A 182 56.79 31.97 -10.63
N MET A 183 56.81 32.49 -11.86
CA MET A 183 57.46 33.77 -12.16
C MET A 183 56.42 34.89 -12.06
N ASP A 184 56.75 35.98 -11.35
CA ASP A 184 55.86 37.13 -11.26
C ASP A 184 55.53 37.74 -12.65
N PRO A 185 54.34 38.35 -12.82
CA PRO A 185 53.98 39.07 -14.04
C PRO A 185 54.92 40.26 -14.24
N ALA A 186 55.35 40.52 -15.48
CA ALA A 186 56.12 41.73 -15.77
C ALA A 186 55.22 42.96 -15.64
N GLU A 187 55.61 43.94 -14.83
CA GLU A 187 54.93 45.24 -14.81
C GLU A 187 54.99 45.88 -16.20
N ALA A 188 53.83 46.33 -16.69
CA ALA A 188 53.76 47.05 -17.95
C ALA A 188 54.56 48.36 -17.83
N ALA A 189 55.43 48.62 -18.81
CA ALA A 189 56.16 49.88 -18.87
C ALA A 189 55.17 51.05 -18.94
N VAL A 190 55.49 52.14 -18.22
CA VAL A 190 54.69 53.38 -18.22
C VAL A 190 54.53 53.88 -19.66
N ALA A 191 53.29 54.09 -20.09
CA ALA A 191 52.99 54.62 -21.41
C ALA A 191 53.55 56.03 -21.57
N ASP A 192 54.14 56.30 -22.74
CA ASP A 192 54.66 57.61 -23.16
C ASP A 192 53.55 58.68 -23.09
N ASP A 193 53.81 59.81 -22.42
CA ASP A 193 52.83 60.88 -22.20
C ASP A 193 52.64 61.79 -23.44
N GLY A 194 53.18 61.40 -24.60
CA GLY A 194 52.76 61.92 -25.91
C GLY A 194 53.04 63.40 -26.15
N LYS A 195 53.99 64.00 -25.43
CA LYS A 195 54.39 65.40 -25.66
C LYS A 195 55.23 65.52 -26.93
N PRO A 196 54.79 66.26 -27.96
CA PRO A 196 55.55 66.41 -29.20
C PRO A 196 56.80 67.28 -28.95
N GLY A 197 57.98 66.77 -29.30
CA GLY A 197 59.20 67.58 -29.41
C GLY A 197 60.44 67.08 -28.69
N LYS A 198 60.39 65.96 -27.96
CA LYS A 198 61.59 65.33 -27.39
C LYS A 198 61.67 63.88 -27.86
N VAL A 199 62.50 63.64 -28.88
CA VAL A 199 62.90 62.28 -29.28
C VAL A 199 63.78 61.71 -28.17
N SER A 200 63.16 61.09 -27.18
CA SER A 200 63.88 60.33 -26.17
C SER A 200 64.40 59.06 -26.83
N ARG A 201 65.73 58.91 -26.87
CA ARG A 201 66.42 57.66 -27.27
C ARG A 201 65.72 56.46 -26.61
N PRO A 202 65.61 55.30 -27.28
CA PRO A 202 65.13 54.09 -26.64
C PRO A 202 66.06 53.80 -25.47
N GLY A 203 65.54 54.03 -24.26
CA GLY A 203 66.22 53.66 -23.03
C GLY A 203 66.44 52.16 -23.11
N SER A 204 67.69 51.74 -22.98
CA SER A 204 68.04 50.35 -22.72
C SER A 204 67.32 49.93 -21.43
N GLY A 205 66.11 49.38 -21.58
CA GLY A 205 65.38 48.76 -20.48
C GLY A 205 66.31 47.71 -19.90
N ARG A 206 66.79 47.98 -18.69
CA ARG A 206 67.57 47.02 -17.92
C ARG A 206 66.77 45.71 -17.91
N PRO A 207 67.37 44.55 -18.23
CA PRO A 207 66.62 43.30 -18.20
C PRO A 207 66.02 43.15 -16.81
N VAL A 208 64.69 43.19 -16.74
CA VAL A 208 63.97 42.94 -15.48
C VAL A 208 64.24 41.48 -15.16
N GLN A 209 65.12 41.23 -14.19
CA GLN A 209 65.28 39.89 -13.64
C GLN A 209 63.97 39.52 -12.97
N ARG A 210 63.28 38.52 -13.54
CA ARG A 210 62.07 37.96 -12.94
C ARG A 210 62.50 37.25 -11.66
N THR A 211 61.98 37.68 -10.53
CA THR A 211 62.12 36.95 -9.27
C THR A 211 61.21 35.72 -9.31
N PRO A 212 61.75 34.51 -9.17
CA PRO A 212 60.92 33.34 -8.89
C PRO A 212 60.33 33.50 -7.48
N ARG A 213 59.06 33.18 -7.31
CA ARG A 213 58.51 32.95 -5.99
C ARG A 213 57.99 31.52 -5.92
N THR A 214 58.47 30.79 -4.93
CA THR A 214 57.97 29.47 -4.59
C THR A 214 56.68 29.67 -3.81
N ILE A 215 55.56 29.09 -4.28
CA ILE A 215 54.32 29.07 -3.48
C ILE A 215 54.34 27.79 -2.65
N ASP A 216 54.53 27.94 -1.34
CA ASP A 216 54.27 26.84 -0.40
C ASP A 216 52.77 26.64 -0.24
N PRO A 217 52.26 25.38 -0.27
CA PRO A 217 50.85 25.11 -0.04
C PRO A 217 50.45 25.56 1.37
N GLN A 218 49.62 26.61 1.44
CA GLN A 218 49.16 27.14 2.71
C GLN A 218 48.17 26.17 3.38
N ARG A 219 48.57 25.62 4.53
CA ARG A 219 47.63 25.04 5.50
C ARG A 219 46.95 26.19 6.25
N ALA A 220 45.63 26.13 6.41
CA ALA A 220 44.89 27.11 7.20
C ALA A 220 45.44 27.16 8.65
N PRO A 221 45.61 28.34 9.25
CA PRO A 221 46.22 28.47 10.58
C PRO A 221 45.28 27.98 11.71
N ASP A 222 45.86 27.34 12.73
CA ASP A 222 45.16 26.92 13.95
C ASP A 222 44.89 28.14 14.87
N SER A 223 43.69 28.20 15.47
CA SER A 223 43.21 29.35 16.27
C SER A 223 43.97 29.54 17.61
N PRO A 224 44.28 30.78 18.06
CA PRO A 224 45.06 31.01 19.28
C PRO A 224 44.24 30.92 20.59
N PRO A 225 44.88 30.57 21.73
CA PRO A 225 44.21 30.38 23.03
C PRO A 225 43.99 31.68 23.82
N PHE A 226 42.91 31.73 24.62
CA PHE A 226 42.46 32.92 25.36
C PHE A 226 43.25 33.22 26.65
N PRO A 227 43.54 34.51 26.98
CA PRO A 227 44.22 34.92 28.22
C PRO A 227 43.26 35.26 29.39
N PRO A 228 43.72 35.26 30.67
CA PRO A 228 42.88 35.48 31.87
C PRO A 228 42.71 36.97 32.26
N PRO A 229 41.68 37.34 33.07
CA PRO A 229 41.31 38.74 33.29
C PRO A 229 42.08 39.45 34.44
N PRO A 230 42.41 40.76 34.32
CA PRO A 230 43.06 41.55 35.37
C PRO A 230 42.10 42.43 36.21
N ALA A 231 42.59 42.91 37.36
CA ALA A 231 41.87 43.65 38.42
C ALA A 231 41.70 45.19 38.16
N PRO A 232 40.80 45.90 38.88
CA PRO A 232 40.20 47.15 38.41
C PRO A 232 41.00 48.42 38.78
N ALA A 233 40.90 49.45 37.94
CA ALA A 233 41.37 50.81 38.23
C ALA A 233 40.32 51.87 37.82
N ALA A 234 40.24 52.95 38.60
CA ALA A 234 39.44 54.15 38.37
C ALA A 234 40.36 55.40 38.50
N PRO A 235 39.92 56.62 38.13
CA PRO A 235 39.18 57.03 36.93
C PRO A 235 39.85 58.25 36.24
N ALA A 236 39.50 58.52 34.98
CA ALA A 236 39.44 59.89 34.44
C ALA A 236 38.44 59.96 33.27
N ALA A 237 37.56 60.95 33.32
CA ALA A 237 36.54 61.29 32.33
C ALA A 237 36.98 62.57 31.55
N PRO A 238 36.24 63.07 30.53
CA PRO A 238 35.31 62.42 29.62
C PRO A 238 35.58 62.78 28.13
N ALA A 239 35.20 61.91 27.20
CA ALA A 239 34.72 62.31 25.88
C ALA A 239 33.73 61.26 25.38
N ALA A 240 32.58 61.70 24.89
CA ALA A 240 31.39 60.89 24.67
C ALA A 240 31.64 59.70 23.72
N PRO A 241 31.10 58.49 24.02
CA PRO A 241 31.35 57.31 23.21
C PRO A 241 30.52 57.33 21.91
N PRO A 242 31.07 56.87 20.77
CA PRO A 242 30.25 56.29 19.71
C PRO A 242 29.63 55.00 20.26
N VAL A 243 28.33 54.87 20.04
CA VAL A 243 27.48 53.78 20.51
C VAL A 243 28.08 52.42 20.13
N ALA A 244 28.29 51.56 21.13
CA ALA A 244 28.65 50.16 20.94
C ALA A 244 27.53 49.44 20.16
N PRO A 245 27.83 48.44 19.31
CA PRO A 245 26.80 47.50 18.88
C PRO A 245 26.18 46.87 20.13
N PRO A 246 24.86 46.63 20.17
CA PRO A 246 24.24 46.08 21.36
C PRO A 246 24.89 44.74 21.70
N ALA A 247 25.08 44.49 23.00
CA ALA A 247 25.23 43.13 23.49
C ALA A 247 24.05 42.31 22.94
N GLU A 248 24.32 41.10 22.41
CA GLU A 248 23.28 40.14 22.04
C GLU A 248 22.39 39.94 23.27
N THR A 249 21.25 40.63 23.27
CA THR A 249 20.18 40.40 24.20
C THR A 249 19.56 39.06 23.87
N ASP A 250 19.17 38.35 24.92
CA ASP A 250 18.46 37.08 24.87
C ASP A 250 17.40 37.04 23.74
N GLU A 251 17.49 36.00 22.89
CA GLU A 251 16.54 35.62 21.83
C GLU A 251 16.46 36.50 20.57
N GLU A 252 17.50 36.45 19.71
CA GLU A 252 17.53 37.14 18.40
C GLU A 252 16.95 36.35 17.21
N TRP A 253 16.55 35.09 17.39
CA TRP A 253 15.97 34.24 16.32
C TRP A 253 14.58 33.72 16.72
N GLU A 254 13.76 33.38 15.72
CA GLU A 254 12.41 32.85 15.92
C GLU A 254 12.09 31.75 14.89
N ILE A 255 11.07 30.93 15.18
CA ILE A 255 10.57 29.92 14.24
C ILE A 255 9.86 30.59 13.05
N GLU A 256 10.47 30.48 11.87
CA GLU A 256 9.90 30.93 10.60
C GLU A 256 8.84 29.96 10.09
N GLN A 257 9.19 28.67 10.05
CA GLN A 257 8.40 27.64 9.37
C GLN A 257 8.41 26.32 10.14
N LEU A 258 7.28 25.62 10.09
CA LEU A 258 7.14 24.22 10.46
C LEU A 258 6.50 23.50 9.27
N ILE A 259 7.23 22.54 8.72
CA ILE A 259 6.83 21.80 7.53
C ILE A 259 6.83 20.30 7.80
N GLU A 260 5.95 19.60 7.09
CA GLU A 260 6.02 18.16 6.92
C GLU A 260 6.88 17.86 5.69
N VAL A 261 7.74 16.85 5.81
CA VAL A 261 8.57 16.34 4.72
C VAL A 261 8.10 14.93 4.36
N PHE A 262 8.07 14.62 3.06
CA PHE A 262 7.73 13.29 2.57
C PHE A 262 8.99 12.52 2.16
N ASP A 263 8.95 11.19 2.30
CA ASP A 263 10.02 10.25 1.93
C ASP A 263 11.41 10.54 2.56
N GLY A 264 11.43 11.32 3.64
CA GLY A 264 12.66 11.78 4.29
C GLY A 264 13.47 12.81 3.47
N ALA A 265 12.97 13.28 2.31
CA ALA A 265 13.65 14.18 1.40
C ALA A 265 12.92 15.51 1.24
N ALA A 266 13.63 16.63 1.39
CA ALA A 266 13.06 17.99 1.38
C ALA A 266 12.39 18.43 0.06
N SER A 267 12.55 17.66 -1.02
CA SER A 267 11.98 17.96 -2.34
C SER A 267 10.46 17.82 -2.40
N ALA A 268 9.84 17.11 -1.45
CA ALA A 268 8.40 16.99 -1.30
C ALA A 268 8.02 17.45 0.12
N GLN A 269 7.45 18.65 0.23
CA GLN A 269 7.16 19.29 1.51
C GLN A 269 5.84 20.06 1.46
N GLN A 270 5.17 20.16 2.60
CA GLN A 270 3.99 20.99 2.79
C GLN A 270 3.99 21.62 4.19
N ALA A 271 3.12 22.62 4.41
CA ALA A 271 2.86 23.10 5.75
C ALA A 271 2.34 21.96 6.65
N ALA A 272 2.81 21.88 7.89
CA ALA A 272 2.41 20.84 8.83
C ALA A 272 0.97 21.05 9.36
N ASN A 273 -0.03 20.95 8.49
CA ASN A 273 -1.42 21.31 8.80
C ASN A 273 -2.21 20.24 9.57
N GLY A 274 -1.62 19.07 9.85
CA GLY A 274 -2.36 17.93 10.40
C GLY A 274 -3.34 17.32 9.40
N ARG A 275 -3.80 16.10 9.68
CA ARG A 275 -4.77 15.31 8.89
C ARG A 275 -4.99 13.96 9.56
N ARG A 276 -5.91 13.15 9.01
CA ARG A 276 -5.94 11.73 9.31
C ARG A 276 -4.64 11.07 8.86
N GLN A 277 -4.13 10.15 9.67
CA GLN A 277 -2.97 9.33 9.37
C GLN A 277 -3.39 7.86 9.40
N TYR A 278 -3.34 7.20 8.25
CA TYR A 278 -3.57 5.78 8.08
C TYR A 278 -2.30 4.99 8.38
N ILE A 279 -2.25 4.42 9.58
CA ILE A 279 -1.02 3.79 10.12
C ILE A 279 -0.78 2.37 9.62
N ASN A 280 -1.78 1.77 8.96
CA ASN A 280 -1.72 0.39 8.46
C ASN A 280 -1.29 0.30 6.98
N PHE A 281 -0.82 1.40 6.40
CA PHE A 281 -0.26 1.44 5.05
C PHE A 281 1.21 1.79 5.05
N ASP A 282 1.91 1.21 4.08
CA ASP A 282 3.28 1.58 3.78
C ASP A 282 3.32 2.93 3.06
N ARG A 283 4.41 3.66 3.31
CA ARG A 283 4.65 5.00 2.76
C ARG A 283 5.33 4.97 1.38
N THR A 284 5.35 3.82 0.71
CA THR A 284 6.26 3.52 -0.41
C THR A 284 5.86 4.14 -1.76
N ALA A 285 4.72 4.81 -1.85
CA ALA A 285 4.18 5.37 -3.09
C ALA A 285 4.11 6.91 -3.07
N ALA A 286 4.60 7.56 -4.14
CA ALA A 286 4.52 9.00 -4.31
C ALA A 286 3.06 9.48 -4.31
N GLY A 287 2.76 10.52 -3.53
CA GLY A 287 1.42 11.14 -3.45
C GLY A 287 0.49 10.56 -2.37
N GLN A 288 0.94 9.59 -1.56
CA GLN A 288 0.15 8.98 -0.47
C GLN A 288 0.61 9.50 0.90
N TRP A 289 0.37 10.78 1.15
CA TRP A 289 0.92 11.52 2.29
C TRP A 289 0.31 11.10 3.63
N ASP A 290 -0.90 10.60 3.61
CA ASP A 290 -1.68 10.15 4.75
C ASP A 290 -1.31 8.74 5.23
N HIS A 291 -0.25 8.12 4.72
CA HIS A 291 0.15 6.73 5.02
C HIS A 291 1.36 6.62 5.95
N GLY A 292 1.36 5.57 6.79
CA GLY A 292 2.46 5.21 7.68
C GLY A 292 2.28 5.68 9.13
N ARG A 293 3.02 5.04 10.05
CA ARG A 293 2.97 5.36 11.49
C ARG A 293 3.87 6.53 11.90
N THR A 294 4.87 6.88 11.09
CA THR A 294 5.83 7.93 11.42
C THR A 294 5.59 9.15 10.55
N ILE A 295 5.53 10.34 11.14
CA ILE A 295 5.56 11.63 10.44
C ILE A 295 6.96 12.23 10.51
N PHE A 296 7.33 13.00 9.48
CA PHE A 296 8.65 13.61 9.34
C PHE A 296 8.48 15.11 9.27
N LEU A 297 9.13 15.82 10.18
CA LEU A 297 8.94 17.26 10.36
C LEU A 297 10.30 17.97 10.24
N ARG A 298 10.26 19.21 9.75
CA ARG A 298 11.39 20.14 9.79
C ARG A 298 10.91 21.51 10.20
N ALA A 299 11.76 22.21 10.94
CA ALA A 299 11.53 23.59 11.30
C ALA A 299 12.64 24.45 10.72
N LYS A 300 12.32 25.71 10.47
CA LYS A 300 13.27 26.72 10.02
C LYS A 300 13.31 27.87 11.01
N LEU A 301 14.50 28.26 11.42
CA LEU A 301 14.77 29.49 12.14
C LEU A 301 15.05 30.62 11.17
N LYS A 302 14.69 31.83 11.59
CA LYS A 302 15.19 33.07 11.02
C LYS A 302 15.63 34.00 12.14
N TRP A 303 16.48 34.96 11.82
CA TRP A 303 16.73 36.10 12.70
C TRP A 303 15.47 36.98 12.79
N LYS A 304 15.09 37.44 13.98
CA LYS A 304 13.97 38.35 14.21
C LYS A 304 14.15 39.68 13.47
N THR A 305 15.42 40.09 13.31
CA THR A 305 15.82 41.28 12.54
C THR A 305 15.74 41.08 11.02
N GLY A 306 15.60 39.83 10.55
CA GLY A 306 15.67 39.47 9.14
C GLY A 306 17.09 39.44 8.53
N ASP A 307 18.13 39.63 9.35
CA ASP A 307 19.52 39.67 8.88
C ASP A 307 20.04 38.29 8.45
N GLN A 308 20.16 38.04 7.16
CA GLN A 308 20.65 36.77 6.61
C GLN A 308 22.19 36.70 6.51
N SER A 309 22.92 37.75 6.90
CA SER A 309 24.39 37.79 6.82
C SER A 309 25.08 37.00 7.94
N ARG A 310 24.35 36.73 9.04
CA ARG A 310 24.83 35.99 10.21
C ARG A 310 24.38 34.53 10.14
N SER A 311 25.28 33.60 10.46
CA SER A 311 24.96 32.16 10.44
C SER A 311 24.07 31.75 11.62
N LEU A 312 23.03 30.96 11.34
CA LEU A 312 22.20 30.30 12.36
C LEU A 312 22.74 28.92 12.78
N ALA A 313 23.87 28.47 12.22
CA ALA A 313 24.39 27.12 12.45
C ALA A 313 24.56 26.80 13.93
N GLY A 314 24.08 25.63 14.35
CA GLY A 314 24.22 25.14 15.72
C GLY A 314 23.16 25.65 16.70
N LYS A 315 22.40 26.71 16.35
CA LYS A 315 21.27 27.17 17.17
C LYS A 315 20.23 26.07 17.34
N LYS A 316 19.56 26.06 18.48
CA LYS A 316 18.65 24.98 18.89
C LYS A 316 17.22 25.26 18.46
N VAL A 317 16.53 24.20 18.08
CA VAL A 317 15.08 24.12 17.97
C VAL A 317 14.60 23.03 18.92
N TYR A 318 13.61 23.37 19.73
CA TYR A 318 12.99 22.48 20.70
C TYR A 318 11.68 21.96 20.12
N TRP A 319 11.49 20.66 20.22
CA TRP A 319 10.32 19.95 19.71
C TRP A 319 9.47 19.47 20.86
N LYS A 320 8.15 19.58 20.72
CA LYS A 320 7.20 19.04 21.70
C LYS A 320 5.98 18.49 21.01
N ALA A 321 5.71 17.22 21.23
CA ALA A 321 4.45 16.58 20.89
C ALA A 321 3.47 16.76 22.06
N THR A 322 2.29 17.29 21.76
CA THR A 322 1.19 17.42 22.71
C THR A 322 0.10 16.41 22.32
N PRO A 323 -0.01 15.27 23.03
CA PRO A 323 -1.14 14.38 22.87
C PRO A 323 -2.42 15.06 23.36
N ASP A 324 -3.55 14.77 22.69
CA ASP A 324 -4.86 15.20 23.19
C ASP A 324 -5.18 14.52 24.53
N GLY A 325 -5.89 15.23 25.42
CA GLY A 325 -6.23 14.74 26.75
C GLY A 325 -7.16 13.51 26.74
N ALA A 326 -7.86 13.27 25.62
CA ALA A 326 -8.70 12.09 25.42
C ALA A 326 -7.94 10.88 24.85
N ASN A 327 -6.64 11.00 24.55
CA ASN A 327 -5.83 9.89 24.06
C ASN A 327 -5.77 8.74 25.07
N LYS A 328 -5.62 7.53 24.54
CA LYS A 328 -5.56 6.34 25.39
C LYS A 328 -4.30 6.32 26.24
N THR A 329 -4.48 6.23 27.55
CA THR A 329 -3.39 6.07 28.52
C THR A 329 -3.15 4.60 28.86
N GLY A 330 -1.97 4.31 29.42
CA GLY A 330 -1.61 2.97 29.89
C GLY A 330 -1.21 1.97 28.80
N LEU A 331 -1.00 2.43 27.56
CA LEU A 331 -0.60 1.58 26.44
C LEU A 331 0.77 0.91 26.69
N VAL A 332 0.97 -0.29 26.14
CA VAL A 332 2.31 -0.90 26.07
C VAL A 332 3.24 -0.10 25.14
N ALA A 333 4.56 -0.18 25.37
CA ALA A 333 5.56 0.60 24.62
C ALA A 333 5.44 0.48 23.09
N ALA A 334 5.11 -0.72 22.60
CA ALA A 334 4.88 -0.98 21.18
C ALA A 334 3.77 -0.12 20.54
N LEU A 335 2.76 0.25 21.33
CA LEU A 335 1.61 1.03 20.85
C LEU A 335 1.80 2.55 21.03
N LYS A 336 2.77 2.97 21.82
CA LYS A 336 2.97 4.37 22.19
C LYS A 336 3.59 5.21 21.08
N HIS A 337 3.40 6.52 21.20
CA HIS A 337 4.01 7.52 20.33
C HIS A 337 5.41 7.87 20.83
N GLY A 338 6.17 8.65 20.06
CA GLY A 338 7.37 9.32 20.54
C GLY A 338 8.40 9.70 19.47
N PHE A 339 9.30 10.61 19.84
CA PHE A 339 10.42 11.06 19.02
C PHE A 339 11.55 10.04 18.95
N GLY A 340 12.24 10.01 17.81
CA GLY A 340 13.44 9.19 17.62
C GLY A 340 13.22 7.68 17.74
N GLY A 341 11.97 7.22 17.66
CA GLY A 341 11.61 5.81 17.83
C GLY A 341 11.48 5.32 19.28
N THR A 342 11.71 6.20 20.26
CA THR A 342 11.57 5.88 21.68
C THR A 342 10.14 6.10 22.14
N ALA A 343 9.52 5.08 22.74
CA ALA A 343 8.16 5.17 23.27
C ALA A 343 8.07 6.23 24.38
N ASP A 344 6.99 7.03 24.35
CA ASP A 344 6.67 8.14 25.26
C ASP A 344 7.67 9.31 25.31
N LYS A 345 8.64 9.37 24.38
CA LYS A 345 9.50 10.55 24.25
C LYS A 345 8.71 11.67 23.56
N VAL A 346 8.13 12.60 24.33
CA VAL A 346 7.24 13.68 23.84
C VAL A 346 7.97 14.99 23.55
N ASP A 347 9.26 15.04 23.80
CA ASP A 347 10.13 16.19 23.58
C ASP A 347 11.42 15.77 22.88
N ASP A 348 11.97 16.63 22.06
CA ASP A 348 13.28 16.42 21.43
C ASP A 348 13.97 17.76 21.16
N GLU A 349 15.25 17.71 20.82
CA GLU A 349 16.00 18.89 20.39
C GLU A 349 16.76 18.63 19.11
N SER A 350 16.95 19.68 18.31
CA SER A 350 17.75 19.62 17.09
C SER A 350 18.54 20.90 16.91
N SER A 351 19.74 20.79 16.36
CA SER A 351 20.53 21.94 15.93
C SER A 351 20.27 22.23 14.45
N VAL A 352 20.19 23.50 14.09
CA VAL A 352 19.97 23.92 12.70
C VAL A 352 21.27 24.04 11.91
N ASP A 353 21.19 23.93 10.59
CA ASP A 353 22.26 24.26 9.65
C ASP A 353 22.46 25.80 9.51
N ALA A 354 23.42 26.21 8.71
CA ALA A 354 23.72 27.63 8.51
C ALA A 354 22.54 28.44 7.94
N GLN A 355 21.66 27.77 7.20
CA GLN A 355 20.45 28.32 6.59
C GLN A 355 19.25 28.31 7.54
N GLY A 356 19.43 27.84 8.79
CA GLY A 356 18.43 27.83 9.83
C GLY A 356 17.51 26.61 9.81
N TRP A 357 17.77 25.59 8.98
CA TRP A 357 16.92 24.39 8.94
C TRP A 357 17.38 23.32 9.92
N THR A 358 16.42 22.70 10.62
CA THR A 358 16.68 21.47 11.36
C THR A 358 16.96 20.29 10.41
N PRO A 359 17.63 19.22 10.87
CA PRO A 359 17.47 17.91 10.24
C PRO A 359 15.99 17.48 10.23
N VAL A 360 15.68 16.45 9.45
CA VAL A 360 14.36 15.82 9.49
C VAL A 360 14.19 15.12 10.84
N VAL A 361 13.18 15.55 11.59
CA VAL A 361 12.79 14.94 12.86
C VAL A 361 11.67 13.95 12.63
N GLN A 362 11.80 12.78 13.25
CA GLN A 362 10.83 11.71 13.14
C GLN A 362 9.98 11.64 14.40
N PHE A 363 8.67 11.68 14.23
CA PHE A 363 7.73 11.42 15.32
C PHE A 363 6.89 10.18 14.98
N ARG A 364 7.06 9.12 15.77
CA ARG A 364 6.27 7.89 15.65
C ARG A 364 4.94 8.13 16.35
N LEU A 365 3.84 7.98 15.64
CA LEU A 365 2.51 8.14 16.19
C LEU A 365 2.06 6.89 16.97
N SER A 366 1.03 7.06 17.80
CA SER A 366 0.38 5.94 18.50
C SER A 366 -0.20 4.93 17.51
N LYS A 367 -0.21 3.65 17.89
CA LYS A 367 -1.01 2.64 17.18
C LYS A 367 -2.46 2.65 17.64
N TYR A 368 -2.85 3.38 18.67
CA TYR A 368 -4.23 3.39 19.13
C TYR A 368 -5.11 4.32 18.26
N GLY A 369 -6.17 3.77 17.69
CA GLY A 369 -7.07 4.46 16.77
C GLY A 369 -7.86 5.56 17.50
N GLY A 370 -7.83 6.76 16.93
CA GLY A 370 -8.46 7.95 17.47
C GLY A 370 -7.59 8.79 18.39
N ASP A 371 -6.38 8.34 18.71
CA ASP A 371 -5.41 9.21 19.35
C ASP A 371 -5.12 10.41 18.43
N LYS A 372 -4.89 11.56 19.04
CA LYS A 372 -4.64 12.84 18.38
C LYS A 372 -3.36 13.48 18.89
N PHE A 373 -2.60 14.09 17.99
CA PHE A 373 -1.33 14.71 18.32
C PHE A 373 -1.18 16.05 17.61
N LYS A 374 -0.57 17.00 18.30
CA LYS A 374 0.04 18.18 17.66
C LYS A 374 1.52 18.19 17.96
N VAL A 375 2.33 18.64 17.02
CA VAL A 375 3.77 18.80 17.22
C VAL A 375 4.13 20.26 17.07
N ALA A 376 4.83 20.80 18.07
CA ALA A 376 5.32 22.16 18.06
C ALA A 376 6.84 22.19 17.92
N ALA A 377 7.33 23.22 17.24
CA ALA A 377 8.73 23.63 17.23
C ALA A 377 8.84 25.02 17.83
N ALA A 378 9.84 25.26 18.68
CA ALA A 378 10.14 26.54 19.30
C ALA A 378 11.64 26.84 19.26
N SER A 379 11.98 28.12 19.31
CA SER A 379 13.38 28.59 19.40
C SER A 379 13.97 28.44 20.80
N ASP A 380 13.10 28.31 21.82
CA ASP A 380 13.44 28.20 23.22
C ASP A 380 12.71 27.02 23.91
N SER A 381 13.26 26.53 25.03
CA SER A 381 12.71 25.39 25.77
C SER A 381 11.44 25.70 26.58
N ALA A 382 11.11 26.98 26.78
CA ALA A 382 9.85 27.42 27.37
C ALA A 382 8.70 27.50 26.32
N PHE A 383 9.01 27.34 25.03
CA PHE A 383 8.07 27.33 23.91
C PHE A 383 7.30 28.66 23.75
N ALA A 384 7.97 29.79 23.96
CA ALA A 384 7.36 31.11 23.90
C ALA A 384 6.98 31.51 22.45
N ASP A 385 7.83 31.19 21.47
CA ASP A 385 7.62 31.51 20.04
C ASP A 385 7.16 30.30 19.20
N LYS A 386 6.46 29.35 19.83
CA LYS A 386 6.16 28.06 19.20
C LYS A 386 5.34 28.21 17.91
N ARG A 387 5.71 27.44 16.89
CA ARG A 387 4.82 27.08 15.78
C ARG A 387 4.34 25.66 15.94
N GLU A 388 3.03 25.50 15.88
CA GLU A 388 2.33 24.24 16.12
C GLU A 388 1.84 23.68 14.79
N SER A 389 1.95 22.37 14.62
CA SER A 389 1.27 21.67 13.53
C SER A 389 -0.24 21.72 13.75
N GLY A 390 -1.02 21.44 12.71
CA GLY A 390 -2.40 21.01 12.95
C GLY A 390 -2.46 19.61 13.58
N GLU A 391 -3.67 19.12 13.77
CA GLU A 391 -3.94 17.87 14.49
C GLU A 391 -3.76 16.64 13.59
N TRP A 392 -2.96 15.67 14.06
CA TRP A 392 -2.82 14.35 13.46
C TRP A 392 -3.72 13.36 14.18
N GLU A 393 -4.70 12.80 13.48
CA GLU A 393 -5.64 11.83 14.06
C GLU A 393 -5.34 10.42 13.54
N ILE A 394 -5.25 9.44 14.43
CA ILE A 394 -4.86 8.07 14.06
C ILE A 394 -6.05 7.30 13.50
N TRP A 395 -5.91 6.85 12.25
CA TRP A 395 -6.90 6.05 11.54
C TRP A 395 -6.27 4.80 10.95
N ARG A 396 -7.12 3.87 10.56
CA ARG A 396 -6.80 2.75 9.69
C ARG A 396 -7.79 2.73 8.55
N LYS A 397 -7.38 2.22 7.39
CA LYS A 397 -8.28 2.04 6.26
C LYS A 397 -8.15 0.62 5.73
N LEU A 398 -9.29 -0.03 5.52
CA LEU A 398 -9.39 -1.36 4.93
C LEU A 398 -10.37 -1.29 3.77
N PHE A 399 -10.20 -2.22 2.84
CA PHE A 399 -11.06 -2.32 1.68
C PHE A 399 -11.88 -3.61 1.78
N TYR A 400 -13.02 -3.66 1.11
CA TYR A 400 -13.81 -4.88 1.01
C TYR A 400 -14.58 -4.93 -0.31
N GLU A 401 -14.85 -6.14 -0.78
CA GLU A 401 -15.75 -6.39 -1.91
C GLU A 401 -17.03 -7.05 -1.41
N LEU A 402 -18.14 -6.73 -2.05
CA LEU A 402 -19.46 -7.23 -1.68
C LEU A 402 -19.97 -8.17 -2.76
N ASP A 403 -20.02 -9.46 -2.43
CA ASP A 403 -20.50 -10.49 -3.34
C ASP A 403 -21.80 -11.11 -2.81
N GLY A 404 -22.71 -11.42 -3.72
CA GLY A 404 -24.06 -11.85 -3.34
C GLY A 404 -24.55 -12.96 -4.23
N MET A 405 -24.85 -14.11 -3.64
CA MET A 405 -25.43 -15.25 -4.35
C MET A 405 -26.77 -14.86 -4.99
N VAL A 406 -27.01 -15.39 -6.20
CA VAL A 406 -28.28 -15.24 -6.90
C VAL A 406 -29.39 -15.94 -6.10
N ARG A 407 -30.56 -15.33 -6.01
CA ARG A 407 -31.69 -15.89 -5.26
C ARG A 407 -32.57 -16.78 -6.14
N PRO A 408 -33.23 -17.81 -5.56
CA PRO A 408 -34.06 -18.75 -6.33
C PRO A 408 -35.32 -18.12 -6.96
N GLY A 409 -35.69 -16.89 -6.56
CA GLY A 409 -36.76 -16.09 -7.16
C GLY A 409 -36.30 -14.86 -7.95
N GLY A 410 -34.99 -14.75 -8.25
CA GLY A 410 -34.40 -13.60 -8.92
C GLY A 410 -33.85 -12.51 -7.97
N GLY A 411 -32.93 -11.69 -8.50
CA GLY A 411 -32.12 -10.75 -7.73
C GLY A 411 -30.98 -11.42 -6.97
N SER A 412 -30.27 -10.65 -6.13
CA SER A 412 -29.10 -11.10 -5.37
C SER A 412 -29.25 -10.79 -3.89
N TYR A 413 -28.63 -11.60 -3.03
CA TYR A 413 -28.59 -11.31 -1.59
C TYR A 413 -27.80 -10.04 -1.24
N SER A 414 -26.91 -9.55 -2.12
CA SER A 414 -26.18 -8.30 -1.89
C SER A 414 -27.10 -7.08 -1.76
N SER A 415 -28.33 -7.14 -2.30
CA SER A 415 -29.34 -6.08 -2.14
C SER A 415 -29.81 -5.86 -0.70
N ARG A 416 -29.34 -6.69 0.24
CA ARG A 416 -29.68 -6.64 1.66
C ARG A 416 -28.55 -6.05 2.51
N HIS A 417 -27.44 -5.70 1.89
CA HIS A 417 -26.31 -5.09 2.55
C HIS A 417 -26.60 -3.64 2.94
N ASP A 418 -26.40 -3.30 4.22
CA ASP A 418 -26.45 -1.92 4.73
C ASP A 418 -25.02 -1.40 4.92
N ASP A 419 -24.48 -0.89 3.82
CA ASP A 419 -23.13 -0.36 3.69
C ASP A 419 -22.87 0.81 4.65
N ALA A 420 -23.85 1.70 4.84
CA ALA A 420 -23.74 2.81 5.77
C ALA A 420 -23.60 2.31 7.21
N ARG A 421 -24.42 1.35 7.63
CA ARG A 421 -24.35 0.78 8.98
C ARG A 421 -23.06 0.01 9.24
N LEU A 422 -22.58 -0.75 8.26
CA LEU A 422 -21.29 -1.43 8.35
C LEU A 422 -20.16 -0.41 8.56
N ARG A 423 -20.03 0.57 7.65
CA ARG A 423 -19.00 1.62 7.75
C ARG A 423 -19.08 2.41 9.04
N ASN A 424 -20.27 2.82 9.47
CA ASN A 424 -20.45 3.62 10.68
C ASN A 424 -20.01 2.85 11.93
N THR A 425 -20.26 1.53 11.98
CA THR A 425 -19.88 0.69 13.12
C THR A 425 -18.35 0.62 13.28
N TYR A 426 -17.62 0.42 12.18
CA TYR A 426 -16.15 0.39 12.18
C TYR A 426 -15.50 1.77 12.28
N SER A 427 -16.16 2.81 11.79
CA SER A 427 -15.71 4.19 11.97
C SER A 427 -15.62 4.57 13.45
N GLY A 428 -16.49 4.02 14.32
CA GLY A 428 -16.38 4.19 15.78
C GLY A 428 -15.10 3.60 16.38
N GLN A 429 -14.41 2.74 15.62
CA GLN A 429 -13.12 2.12 15.94
C GLN A 429 -11.94 2.79 15.22
N PHE A 430 -12.18 3.91 14.55
CA PHE A 430 -11.19 4.60 13.69
C PHE A 430 -10.66 3.69 12.57
N VAL A 431 -11.54 2.83 12.06
CA VAL A 431 -11.31 2.01 10.86
C VAL A 431 -12.25 2.50 9.77
N GLU A 432 -11.70 3.08 8.73
CA GLU A 432 -12.41 3.41 7.51
C GLU A 432 -12.53 2.15 6.65
N LEU A 433 -13.76 1.76 6.33
CA LEU A 433 -14.02 0.68 5.38
C LEU A 433 -14.41 1.27 4.03
N VAL A 434 -13.72 0.86 2.98
CA VAL A 434 -13.96 1.29 1.60
C VAL A 434 -14.44 0.12 0.77
N SER A 435 -15.64 0.23 0.18
CA SER A 435 -16.12 -0.76 -0.78
C SER A 435 -15.41 -0.58 -2.12
N THR A 436 -14.85 -1.64 -2.69
CA THR A 436 -14.18 -1.62 -4.00
C THR A 436 -15.03 -2.20 -5.13
N GLY A 437 -16.25 -2.65 -4.82
CA GLY A 437 -17.21 -3.16 -5.79
C GLY A 437 -17.68 -4.59 -5.50
N SER A 438 -17.96 -5.33 -6.56
CA SER A 438 -18.33 -6.74 -6.57
C SER A 438 -17.64 -7.41 -7.76
N ASP A 439 -17.12 -8.62 -7.57
CA ASP A 439 -16.44 -9.39 -8.62
C ASP A 439 -17.34 -10.45 -9.25
N SER A 440 -18.30 -10.99 -8.49
CA SER A 440 -19.11 -12.14 -8.90
C SER A 440 -20.35 -12.32 -8.03
N ALA A 441 -21.40 -12.87 -8.65
CA ALA A 441 -22.57 -13.40 -7.92
C ALA A 441 -22.54 -14.93 -8.04
N PRO A 442 -22.21 -15.68 -6.96
CA PRO A 442 -22.23 -17.13 -7.05
C PRO A 442 -23.63 -17.61 -7.43
N ALA A 443 -23.68 -18.69 -8.23
CA ALA A 443 -24.93 -19.32 -8.62
C ALA A 443 -25.71 -19.72 -7.37
N PHE A 444 -27.05 -19.72 -7.47
CA PHE A 444 -27.87 -20.13 -6.34
C PHE A 444 -27.50 -21.54 -5.89
N GLN A 445 -27.12 -21.64 -4.61
CA GLN A 445 -26.88 -22.90 -3.95
C GLN A 445 -27.50 -22.85 -2.56
N ARG A 446 -28.34 -23.85 -2.27
CA ARG A 446 -29.09 -23.88 -1.02
C ARG A 446 -28.17 -23.96 0.20
N VAL A 447 -27.17 -24.83 0.14
CA VAL A 447 -26.21 -25.10 1.21
C VAL A 447 -24.82 -24.96 0.63
N VAL A 448 -24.02 -24.05 1.17
CA VAL A 448 -22.60 -23.92 0.87
C VAL A 448 -21.83 -24.54 2.03
N THR A 449 -21.03 -25.55 1.72
CA THR A 449 -20.15 -26.19 2.68
C THR A 449 -18.88 -25.37 2.92
N GLU A 450 -18.15 -25.67 4.01
CA GLU A 450 -16.82 -25.10 4.23
C GLU A 450 -15.87 -25.41 3.07
N THR A 451 -15.91 -26.63 2.54
CA THR A 451 -15.09 -27.03 1.39
C THR A 451 -15.43 -26.22 0.13
N GLU A 452 -16.71 -26.00 -0.16
CA GLU A 452 -17.15 -25.20 -1.32
C GLU A 452 -16.82 -23.71 -1.15
N ALA A 453 -17.01 -23.15 0.04
CA ALA A 453 -16.61 -21.78 0.35
C ALA A 453 -15.09 -21.59 0.16
N ASN A 454 -14.27 -22.53 0.66
CA ASN A 454 -12.82 -22.52 0.45
C ASN A 454 -12.43 -22.64 -1.03
N ALA A 455 -13.18 -23.41 -1.82
CA ALA A 455 -12.94 -23.53 -3.25
C ALA A 455 -13.20 -22.21 -3.98
N TRP A 456 -14.28 -21.52 -3.61
CA TRP A 456 -14.58 -20.21 -4.18
C TRP A 456 -13.58 -19.14 -3.73
N ALA A 457 -13.15 -19.16 -2.46
CA ALA A 457 -12.15 -18.23 -1.92
C ALA A 457 -10.82 -18.21 -2.69
N ARG A 458 -10.47 -19.33 -3.34
CA ARG A 458 -9.27 -19.47 -4.17
C ARG A 458 -9.42 -18.86 -5.57
N ASN A 459 -10.65 -18.65 -6.02
CA ASN A 459 -10.98 -18.11 -7.34
C ASN A 459 -11.37 -16.63 -7.31
N CYS A 460 -11.73 -16.11 -6.13
CA CYS A 460 -11.80 -14.66 -5.90
C CYS A 460 -10.39 -14.07 -5.96
N ARG A 461 -10.30 -12.80 -6.33
CA ARG A 461 -9.03 -12.07 -6.35
C ARG A 461 -8.40 -12.18 -4.96
N ASP A 462 -7.21 -12.73 -4.87
CA ASP A 462 -6.44 -12.72 -3.64
C ASP A 462 -5.77 -11.35 -3.52
N GLY A 463 -5.82 -10.77 -2.32
CA GLY A 463 -5.29 -9.43 -2.04
C GLY A 463 -3.76 -9.35 -2.13
N THR A 464 -3.14 -9.71 -3.27
CA THR A 464 -1.72 -9.58 -3.58
C THR A 464 -1.35 -8.12 -3.88
N GLY A 465 -1.83 -7.20 -3.04
CA GLY A 465 -1.49 -5.79 -3.04
C GLY A 465 -1.67 -5.27 -1.61
N SER A 466 -0.66 -4.58 -1.09
CA SER A 466 -0.83 -3.81 0.13
C SER A 466 -1.65 -2.58 -0.22
N PRO A 467 -2.80 -2.34 0.42
CA PRO A 467 -3.39 -3.09 1.55
C PRO A 467 -4.40 -4.19 1.18
N ARG A 468 -4.48 -5.20 2.06
CA ARG A 468 -5.42 -6.32 1.94
C ARG A 468 -6.87 -5.90 2.19
N TYR A 469 -7.78 -6.56 1.48
CA TYR A 469 -9.22 -6.43 1.60
C TYR A 469 -9.86 -7.79 1.91
N PHE A 470 -11.12 -7.82 2.33
CA PHE A 470 -11.88 -9.06 2.55
C PHE A 470 -13.13 -9.07 1.67
N HIS A 471 -13.60 -10.26 1.32
CA HIS A 471 -14.85 -10.42 0.57
C HIS A 471 -15.99 -10.67 1.56
N LEU A 472 -17.01 -9.81 1.53
CA LEU A 472 -18.26 -10.03 2.25
C LEU A 472 -19.22 -10.75 1.33
N VAL A 473 -19.63 -11.96 1.73
CA VAL A 473 -20.41 -12.82 0.85
C VAL A 473 -21.72 -13.17 1.49
N TYR A 474 -22.79 -12.78 0.81
CA TYR A 474 -24.14 -13.09 1.20
C TYR A 474 -24.60 -14.35 0.45
N ILE A 475 -24.82 -15.43 1.20
CA ILE A 475 -25.26 -16.74 0.70
C ILE A 475 -26.52 -17.20 1.44
N ASP A 476 -27.23 -18.20 0.91
CA ASP A 476 -28.43 -18.72 1.55
C ASP A 476 -28.10 -19.39 2.90
N THR A 477 -27.48 -20.59 2.86
CA THR A 477 -27.11 -21.33 4.08
C THR A 477 -25.66 -21.76 4.01
N ILE A 478 -24.95 -21.61 5.13
CA ILE A 478 -23.63 -22.19 5.34
C ILE A 478 -23.71 -23.32 6.35
N ALA A 479 -22.95 -24.38 6.10
CA ALA A 479 -22.90 -25.50 7.02
C ALA A 479 -21.54 -26.21 6.97
N TRP A 480 -21.21 -26.89 8.05
CA TRP A 480 -19.98 -27.69 8.15
C TRP A 480 -20.10 -28.97 7.33
N ASP A 481 -18.96 -29.50 6.90
CA ASP A 481 -18.91 -30.72 6.08
C ASP A 481 -19.59 -31.89 6.84
N PRO A 482 -20.52 -32.62 6.20
CA PRO A 482 -21.50 -33.44 6.90
C PRO A 482 -20.95 -34.83 7.27
N ALA A 483 -21.37 -35.34 8.43
CA ALA A 483 -21.25 -36.77 8.74
C ALA A 483 -22.45 -37.55 8.15
N VAL A 484 -22.26 -38.86 7.93
CA VAL A 484 -23.37 -39.77 7.58
C VAL A 484 -23.97 -40.34 8.86
N ASP A 485 -25.24 -40.00 9.11
CA ASP A 485 -25.96 -40.43 10.30
C ASP A 485 -27.08 -41.44 9.97
N PRO A 486 -27.08 -42.63 10.61
CA PRO A 486 -28.17 -43.59 10.48
C PRO A 486 -29.37 -43.18 11.36
N VAL A 487 -30.46 -42.81 10.72
CA VAL A 487 -31.71 -42.44 11.40
C VAL A 487 -32.73 -43.55 11.24
N VAL A 488 -33.05 -44.24 12.34
CA VAL A 488 -34.14 -45.25 12.36
C VAL A 488 -35.43 -44.61 12.87
N ARG A 489 -36.53 -44.83 12.15
CA ARG A 489 -37.88 -44.40 12.54
C ARG A 489 -38.90 -45.46 12.21
N THR A 490 -39.83 -45.67 13.14
CA THR A 490 -41.05 -46.43 12.89
C THR A 490 -42.09 -45.49 12.30
N ILE A 491 -42.61 -45.83 11.12
CA ILE A 491 -43.60 -45.04 10.40
C ILE A 491 -44.78 -45.93 9.96
N ASN A 492 -45.93 -45.31 9.70
CA ASN A 492 -46.97 -45.96 8.91
C ASN A 492 -46.58 -45.88 7.42
N PRO A 493 -46.85 -46.90 6.60
CA PRO A 493 -46.61 -46.84 5.16
C PRO A 493 -47.25 -45.58 4.53
N GLY A 494 -46.46 -44.83 3.76
CA GLY A 494 -46.87 -43.54 3.17
C GLY A 494 -46.66 -42.31 4.06
N SER A 495 -46.20 -42.46 5.31
CA SER A 495 -45.82 -41.34 6.18
C SER A 495 -44.35 -40.94 5.97
N GLY A 496 -44.04 -39.65 6.08
CA GLY A 496 -42.67 -39.15 6.01
C GLY A 496 -41.95 -39.12 7.37
N VAL A 497 -40.62 -39.07 7.33
CA VAL A 497 -39.75 -38.79 8.47
C VAL A 497 -39.40 -37.31 8.47
N SER A 498 -39.75 -36.60 9.56
CA SER A 498 -39.55 -35.16 9.69
C SER A 498 -38.30 -34.82 10.50
N PHE A 499 -37.52 -33.86 10.00
CA PHE A 499 -36.30 -33.31 10.60
C PHE A 499 -36.48 -31.82 10.91
N ASP A 500 -35.95 -31.40 12.05
CA ASP A 500 -35.96 -29.99 12.48
C ASP A 500 -34.88 -29.20 11.72
N PRO A 501 -35.25 -28.17 10.94
CA PRO A 501 -34.34 -27.44 10.09
C PRO A 501 -33.40 -26.52 10.86
N SER A 502 -33.64 -26.29 12.16
CA SER A 502 -32.75 -25.51 13.03
C SER A 502 -31.52 -26.29 13.50
N SER A 503 -31.59 -27.62 13.42
CA SER A 503 -30.51 -28.53 13.82
C SER A 503 -30.04 -29.43 12.66
N TRP A 504 -30.85 -29.56 11.60
CA TRP A 504 -30.58 -30.41 10.44
C TRP A 504 -30.82 -29.65 9.15
N THR A 505 -29.77 -29.36 8.39
CA THR A 505 -29.93 -28.98 6.99
C THR A 505 -29.51 -30.14 6.10
N LEU A 506 -30.41 -30.57 5.22
CA LEU A 506 -30.14 -31.55 4.17
C LEU A 506 -29.97 -30.82 2.82
N ASP A 507 -28.92 -31.19 2.09
CA ASP A 507 -28.68 -30.74 0.73
C ASP A 507 -29.36 -31.68 -0.29
N PRO A 508 -30.36 -31.23 -1.07
CA PRO A 508 -31.05 -32.08 -2.04
C PRO A 508 -30.13 -32.71 -3.10
N ARG A 509 -28.90 -32.20 -3.29
CA ARG A 509 -27.90 -32.78 -4.21
C ARG A 509 -27.30 -34.10 -3.71
N ASP A 510 -27.21 -34.30 -2.39
CA ASP A 510 -26.46 -35.41 -1.77
C ASP A 510 -26.94 -35.71 -0.33
N TYR A 511 -28.24 -35.59 -0.04
CA TYR A 511 -28.74 -35.79 1.33
C TYR A 511 -28.83 -37.28 1.71
N LEU A 512 -29.07 -38.18 0.76
CA LEU A 512 -29.38 -39.58 1.01
C LEU A 512 -28.28 -40.49 0.47
N VAL A 513 -27.60 -41.16 1.39
CA VAL A 513 -26.56 -42.16 1.10
C VAL A 513 -27.18 -43.56 0.93
N GLY A 514 -28.28 -43.82 1.63
CA GLY A 514 -29.01 -45.07 1.50
C GLY A 514 -30.31 -45.08 2.30
N CYS A 515 -31.26 -45.90 1.88
CA CYS A 515 -32.50 -46.14 2.61
C CYS A 515 -32.72 -47.64 2.71
N GLU A 516 -33.05 -48.12 3.90
CA GLU A 516 -33.44 -49.49 4.15
C GLU A 516 -34.78 -49.51 4.87
N TYR A 517 -35.56 -50.56 4.70
CA TYR A 517 -36.78 -50.80 5.44
C TYR A 517 -36.87 -52.23 5.95
N ARG A 518 -37.64 -52.44 7.02
CA ARG A 518 -38.03 -53.77 7.48
C ARG A 518 -39.45 -53.78 8.04
N GLN A 519 -40.17 -54.85 7.76
CA GLN A 519 -41.50 -55.12 8.28
C GLN A 519 -41.57 -56.60 8.70
N PRO A 520 -42.10 -56.93 9.90
CA PRO A 520 -42.71 -56.04 10.90
C PRO A 520 -41.65 -55.20 11.66
N ALA A 521 -41.99 -53.96 12.03
CA ALA A 521 -41.13 -53.10 12.84
C ALA A 521 -40.52 -53.84 14.06
N GLY A 522 -39.23 -53.64 14.33
CA GLY A 522 -38.49 -54.30 15.40
C GLY A 522 -37.96 -55.71 15.07
N SER A 523 -38.37 -56.29 13.93
CA SER A 523 -38.02 -57.65 13.53
C SER A 523 -37.76 -57.74 12.01
N GLY A 524 -37.12 -58.82 11.54
CA GLY A 524 -36.82 -59.02 10.11
C GLY A 524 -35.50 -58.40 9.63
N ALA A 525 -35.07 -58.83 8.45
CA ALA A 525 -33.87 -58.35 7.78
C ALA A 525 -34.12 -56.99 7.12
N TRP A 526 -33.10 -56.13 7.10
CA TRP A 526 -33.14 -54.87 6.38
C TRP A 526 -33.13 -55.13 4.88
N THR A 527 -34.06 -54.49 4.17
CA THR A 527 -34.15 -54.53 2.70
C THR A 527 -33.84 -53.14 2.17
N ALA A 528 -32.94 -53.05 1.18
CA ALA A 528 -32.59 -51.78 0.56
C ALA A 528 -33.76 -51.22 -0.25
N LEU A 529 -34.07 -49.93 -0.06
CA LEU A 529 -35.01 -49.17 -0.86
C LEU A 529 -34.22 -48.32 -1.86
N PRO A 530 -34.48 -48.42 -3.18
CA PRO A 530 -33.79 -47.59 -4.17
C PRO A 530 -34.00 -46.10 -3.91
N ASN A 531 -32.94 -45.29 -4.03
CA ASN A 531 -33.00 -43.84 -3.78
C ASN A 531 -34.09 -43.11 -4.60
N ALA A 532 -34.42 -43.60 -5.81
CA ALA A 532 -35.49 -43.04 -6.64
C ALA A 532 -36.90 -43.18 -6.02
N ARG A 533 -37.06 -44.03 -5.00
CA ARG A 533 -38.29 -44.18 -4.21
C ARG A 533 -38.28 -43.34 -2.94
N VAL A 534 -37.33 -42.43 -2.76
CA VAL A 534 -37.28 -41.55 -1.59
C VAL A 534 -37.35 -40.11 -2.06
N ALA A 535 -38.34 -39.38 -1.57
CA ALA A 535 -38.53 -37.97 -1.88
C ALA A 535 -38.10 -37.10 -0.68
N LEU A 536 -37.50 -35.94 -0.97
CA LEU A 536 -37.29 -34.87 0.00
C LEU A 536 -38.30 -33.75 -0.28
N SER A 537 -38.99 -33.30 0.75
CA SER A 537 -39.92 -32.17 0.67
C SER A 537 -39.75 -31.25 1.88
N GLU A 538 -40.29 -30.04 1.77
CA GLU A 538 -40.39 -29.11 2.88
C GLU A 538 -41.85 -28.87 3.23
N THR A 539 -42.11 -28.81 4.52
CA THR A 539 -43.45 -28.56 5.08
C THR A 539 -43.35 -27.54 6.20
N GLY A 540 -44.45 -26.89 6.56
CA GLY A 540 -44.46 -25.84 7.60
C GLY A 540 -44.17 -24.45 7.02
N SER A 541 -44.00 -23.48 7.90
CA SER A 541 -43.86 -22.07 7.53
C SER A 541 -42.70 -21.39 8.26
N ILE A 542 -41.90 -20.71 7.43
CA ILE A 542 -40.79 -19.83 7.82
C ILE A 542 -41.24 -18.79 8.84
N ALA A 543 -42.45 -18.24 8.67
CA ALA A 543 -42.97 -17.17 9.51
C ALA A 543 -43.28 -17.63 10.94
N THR A 544 -43.55 -18.93 11.10
CA THR A 544 -43.92 -19.57 12.37
C THR A 544 -42.80 -20.39 12.97
N ARG A 545 -41.63 -20.48 12.31
CA ARG A 545 -40.46 -21.28 12.70
C ARG A 545 -40.79 -22.76 12.90
N ASP A 546 -41.76 -23.27 12.15
CA ASP A 546 -42.20 -24.67 12.15
C ASP A 546 -41.90 -25.36 10.83
N ASP A 547 -41.03 -24.77 10.00
CA ASP A 547 -40.53 -25.43 8.81
C ASP A 547 -39.86 -26.75 9.18
N ARG A 548 -39.97 -27.75 8.30
CA ARG A 548 -39.44 -29.10 8.48
C ARG A 548 -38.95 -29.62 7.15
N GLN A 549 -37.83 -30.33 7.17
CA GLN A 549 -37.45 -31.18 6.05
C GLN A 549 -38.07 -32.56 6.26
N VAL A 550 -38.78 -33.07 5.26
CA VAL A 550 -39.50 -34.35 5.32
C VAL A 550 -38.96 -35.28 4.26
N VAL A 551 -38.45 -36.43 4.70
CA VAL A 551 -38.01 -37.54 3.85
C VAL A 551 -39.12 -38.58 3.76
N THR A 552 -39.64 -38.81 2.57
CA THR A 552 -40.80 -39.68 2.35
C THR A 552 -40.39 -40.91 1.51
N PRO A 553 -40.30 -42.10 2.12
CA PRO A 553 -40.06 -43.34 1.38
C PRO A 553 -41.35 -43.89 0.74
N ASP A 554 -41.31 -44.15 -0.56
CA ASP A 554 -42.36 -44.81 -1.32
C ASP A 554 -42.27 -46.33 -1.19
N LEU A 555 -43.05 -46.85 -0.25
CA LEU A 555 -43.15 -48.27 0.06
C LEU A 555 -44.31 -48.96 -0.69
N THR A 556 -44.89 -48.30 -1.69
CA THR A 556 -46.03 -48.83 -2.43
C THR A 556 -45.68 -50.15 -3.11
N GLY A 557 -46.47 -51.18 -2.78
CA GLY A 557 -46.28 -52.55 -3.30
C GLY A 557 -45.12 -53.32 -2.68
N LEU A 558 -44.45 -52.78 -1.65
CA LEU A 558 -43.29 -53.39 -1.00
C LEU A 558 -43.54 -53.86 0.44
N VAL A 559 -44.61 -53.35 1.07
CA VAL A 559 -44.99 -53.62 2.47
C VAL A 559 -46.52 -53.76 2.59
N ASP A 560 -46.99 -54.41 3.64
CA ASP A 560 -48.41 -54.42 4.00
C ASP A 560 -48.83 -53.01 4.50
N PRO A 561 -49.79 -52.33 3.85
CA PRO A 561 -50.23 -50.99 4.25
C PRO A 561 -50.89 -50.94 5.63
N GLY A 562 -51.34 -52.08 6.18
CA GLY A 562 -51.96 -52.18 7.50
C GLY A 562 -50.99 -52.31 8.67
N GLN A 563 -49.69 -52.44 8.42
CA GLN A 563 -48.68 -52.69 9.47
C GLN A 563 -47.57 -51.63 9.48
N GLN A 564 -47.10 -51.27 10.69
CA GLN A 564 -45.97 -50.37 10.85
C GLN A 564 -44.68 -50.95 10.27
N VAL A 565 -43.86 -50.07 9.71
CA VAL A 565 -42.57 -50.38 9.08
C VAL A 565 -41.49 -49.54 9.77
N GLU A 566 -40.32 -50.13 9.98
CA GLU A 566 -39.13 -49.36 10.34
C GLU A 566 -38.36 -49.00 9.09
N VAL A 567 -38.02 -47.72 8.97
CA VAL A 567 -37.12 -47.21 7.94
C VAL A 567 -35.83 -46.75 8.58
N ARG A 568 -34.71 -47.08 7.96
CA ARG A 568 -33.38 -46.59 8.28
C ARG A 568 -32.91 -45.72 7.13
N LEU A 569 -32.69 -44.45 7.43
CA LEU A 569 -32.17 -43.47 6.50
C LEU A 569 -30.69 -43.23 6.83
N GLN A 570 -29.81 -43.50 5.87
CA GLN A 570 -28.40 -43.07 5.93
C GLN A 570 -28.33 -41.71 5.25
N ILE A 571 -28.31 -40.64 6.05
CA ILE A 571 -28.39 -39.27 5.52
C ILE A 571 -27.16 -38.46 5.89
N ARG A 572 -26.77 -37.55 4.99
CA ARG A 572 -25.79 -36.51 5.30
C ARG A 572 -26.51 -35.34 5.93
N HIS A 573 -26.20 -35.05 7.19
CA HIS A 573 -26.69 -33.87 7.86
C HIS A 573 -25.59 -32.83 8.00
N TYR A 574 -25.96 -31.58 7.77
CA TYR A 574 -25.04 -30.47 7.82
C TYR A 574 -25.38 -29.60 9.02
N ASP A 575 -24.42 -29.46 9.95
CA ASP A 575 -24.52 -28.54 11.07
C ASP A 575 -24.39 -27.11 10.57
N GLU A 576 -25.42 -26.30 10.79
CA GLU A 576 -25.46 -24.96 10.23
C GLU A 576 -24.52 -23.99 10.96
N GLY A 577 -23.77 -23.21 10.19
CA GLY A 577 -22.94 -22.13 10.71
C GLY A 577 -23.68 -20.78 10.76
N SER A 578 -23.25 -19.89 11.65
CA SER A 578 -23.67 -18.48 11.65
C SER A 578 -22.89 -17.61 10.67
N GLY A 579 -21.64 -18.00 10.39
CA GLY A 579 -20.73 -17.39 9.44
C GLY A 579 -19.47 -18.26 9.28
N LEU A 580 -18.66 -17.96 8.27
CA LEU A 580 -17.40 -18.64 8.00
C LEU A 580 -16.35 -17.63 7.56
N GLN A 581 -15.11 -17.88 7.96
CA GLN A 581 -13.93 -17.25 7.38
C GLN A 581 -13.08 -18.28 6.67
N SER A 582 -12.75 -18.01 5.41
CA SER A 582 -12.21 -19.05 4.54
C SER A 582 -11.25 -18.51 3.49
N GLY A 583 -10.17 -19.26 3.24
CA GLY A 583 -9.23 -19.05 2.15
C GLY A 583 -8.31 -17.82 2.21
N PRO A 584 -7.45 -17.66 1.19
CA PRO A 584 -6.38 -16.64 1.17
C PRO A 584 -6.88 -15.21 0.89
N ALA A 585 -8.02 -15.05 0.20
CA ALA A 585 -8.70 -13.77 0.00
C ALA A 585 -9.57 -13.36 1.21
N THR A 586 -9.60 -14.20 2.27
CA THR A 586 -10.52 -14.11 3.42
C THR A 586 -11.96 -13.84 2.96
N LEU A 587 -12.64 -14.90 2.53
CA LEU A 587 -14.09 -14.84 2.37
C LEU A 587 -14.74 -14.81 3.74
N VAL A 588 -15.68 -13.90 3.92
CA VAL A 588 -16.57 -13.84 5.06
C VAL A 588 -17.95 -14.25 4.59
N GLY A 589 -18.24 -15.54 4.72
CA GLY A 589 -19.52 -16.14 4.33
C GLY A 589 -20.58 -15.86 5.37
N MET A 590 -21.66 -15.18 4.96
CA MET A 590 -22.73 -14.75 5.85
C MET A 590 -24.03 -15.42 5.46
N ARG A 591 -24.57 -16.17 6.41
CA ARG A 591 -25.84 -16.86 6.26
C ARG A 591 -26.99 -15.87 6.24
N TRP A 592 -27.81 -15.94 5.20
CA TRP A 592 -29.04 -15.15 5.09
C TRP A 592 -30.31 -15.96 5.34
N ARG A 593 -30.30 -17.30 5.15
CA ARG A 593 -31.47 -18.21 5.09
C ARG A 593 -32.82 -17.48 5.13
N GLU A 594 -33.34 -17.12 3.96
CA GLU A 594 -34.67 -16.48 3.82
C GLU A 594 -35.78 -17.29 4.51
N ARG A 595 -35.51 -18.58 4.78
CA ARG A 595 -36.43 -19.56 5.35
C ARG A 595 -36.50 -19.65 6.88
N ALA A 596 -35.66 -18.97 7.66
CA ALA A 596 -35.72 -19.11 9.13
C ALA A 596 -36.18 -17.85 9.89
N TYR A 597 -36.21 -16.69 9.24
CA TYR A 597 -36.42 -15.41 9.92
C TYR A 597 -37.27 -14.47 9.06
N ALA A 598 -38.54 -14.30 9.42
CA ALA A 598 -39.40 -13.31 8.78
C ALA A 598 -39.17 -11.91 9.38
N GLY A 599 -39.11 -10.87 8.53
CA GLY A 599 -39.12 -9.47 8.95
C GLY A 599 -37.77 -8.86 9.37
N ALA A 600 -37.82 -7.79 10.15
CA ALA A 600 -36.67 -6.96 10.53
C ALA A 600 -35.57 -7.71 11.31
N GLU A 601 -35.91 -8.84 11.94
CA GLU A 601 -34.97 -9.67 12.69
C GLU A 601 -33.89 -10.28 11.78
N LEU A 602 -34.23 -10.67 10.54
CA LEU A 602 -33.28 -11.29 9.60
C LEU A 602 -32.22 -10.31 9.08
N ALA A 603 -32.67 -9.12 8.70
CA ALA A 603 -31.77 -8.04 8.28
C ALA A 603 -30.80 -7.68 9.41
N ASN A 604 -31.28 -7.62 10.66
CA ASN A 604 -30.44 -7.36 11.82
C ASN A 604 -29.44 -8.49 12.12
N ARG A 605 -29.86 -9.76 12.02
CA ARG A 605 -28.97 -10.92 12.21
C ARG A 605 -27.84 -10.96 11.18
N THR A 606 -28.15 -10.73 9.91
CA THR A 606 -27.15 -10.72 8.85
C THR A 606 -26.20 -9.56 9.01
N MET A 607 -26.72 -8.36 9.31
CA MET A 607 -25.86 -7.21 9.60
C MET A 607 -24.97 -7.46 10.81
N ARG A 608 -25.42 -8.18 11.83
CA ARG A 608 -24.56 -8.60 12.94
C ARG A 608 -23.44 -9.51 12.46
N THR A 609 -23.73 -10.54 11.67
CA THR A 609 -22.69 -11.42 11.11
C THR A 609 -21.70 -10.63 10.24
N SER A 610 -22.18 -9.65 9.46
CA SER A 610 -21.36 -8.75 8.63
C SER A 610 -20.36 -7.90 9.41
N ILE A 611 -20.62 -7.70 10.71
CA ILE A 611 -19.77 -6.92 11.62
C ILE A 611 -18.96 -7.86 12.52
N HIS A 612 -19.51 -9.03 12.84
CA HIS A 612 -18.89 -10.03 13.70
C HIS A 612 -17.72 -10.74 13.02
N GLU A 613 -17.98 -11.33 11.86
CA GLU A 613 -17.05 -12.24 11.22
C GLU A 613 -15.78 -11.53 10.73
N PRO A 614 -15.84 -10.35 10.05
CA PRO A 614 -14.61 -9.63 9.72
C PRO A 614 -13.83 -9.23 10.97
N GLY A 615 -14.53 -9.07 12.09
CA GLY A 615 -13.96 -8.85 13.41
C GLY A 615 -12.91 -9.88 13.82
N HIS A 616 -13.18 -11.17 13.63
CA HIS A 616 -12.20 -12.22 13.96
C HIS A 616 -10.92 -12.09 13.14
N SER A 617 -11.02 -11.77 11.84
CA SER A 617 -9.88 -11.50 10.97
C SER A 617 -9.10 -10.26 11.38
N MET A 618 -9.76 -9.28 12.00
CA MET A 618 -9.12 -8.10 12.59
C MET A 618 -8.61 -8.33 14.01
N GLY A 619 -8.69 -9.54 14.55
CA GLY A 619 -8.24 -9.85 15.91
C GLY A 619 -9.12 -9.24 17.00
N GLN A 620 -10.41 -9.07 16.71
CA GLN A 620 -11.43 -8.70 17.69
C GLN A 620 -11.43 -9.71 18.85
N ALA A 621 -11.72 -9.22 20.07
CA ALA A 621 -11.67 -10.00 21.30
C ALA A 621 -10.28 -10.60 21.59
N SER A 622 -9.34 -9.73 21.92
CA SER A 622 -7.95 -10.10 22.19
C SER A 622 -7.77 -10.83 23.52
N ARG A 623 -6.78 -11.74 23.60
CA ARG A 623 -6.42 -12.44 24.85
C ARG A 623 -5.85 -11.49 25.90
N THR A 624 -5.08 -10.49 25.47
CA THR A 624 -4.55 -9.42 26.32
C THR A 624 -5.24 -8.10 25.99
N ARG A 625 -5.14 -7.08 26.83
CA ARG A 625 -5.62 -5.72 26.56
C ARG A 625 -4.48 -4.84 26.02
N PRO A 626 -4.76 -3.65 25.45
CA PRO A 626 -3.74 -2.73 24.94
C PRO A 626 -2.72 -2.25 25.99
N ASP A 627 -3.05 -2.40 27.28
CA ASP A 627 -2.16 -2.15 28.42
C ASP A 627 -1.29 -3.35 28.81
N GLY A 628 -1.43 -4.48 28.12
CA GLY A 628 -0.70 -5.72 28.36
C GLY A 628 -1.34 -6.64 29.40
N SER A 629 -2.40 -6.22 30.09
CA SER A 629 -3.11 -7.06 31.07
C SER A 629 -3.91 -8.17 30.39
N ASN A 630 -4.26 -9.23 31.13
CA ASN A 630 -5.13 -10.28 30.61
C ASN A 630 -6.55 -9.75 30.39
N ASN A 631 -7.21 -10.17 29.31
CA ASN A 631 -8.62 -9.89 29.09
C ASN A 631 -9.48 -10.95 29.80
N PRO A 632 -10.14 -10.64 30.94
CA PRO A 632 -10.96 -11.62 31.67
C PRO A 632 -12.20 -12.05 30.88
N ASN A 633 -12.57 -11.28 29.85
CA ASN A 633 -13.73 -11.57 29.03
C ASN A 633 -13.39 -12.39 27.78
N TYR A 634 -12.12 -12.76 27.60
CA TYR A 634 -11.68 -13.63 26.52
C TYR A 634 -12.04 -15.08 26.83
N TYR A 635 -12.63 -15.76 25.85
CA TYR A 635 -12.81 -17.21 25.90
C TYR A 635 -12.65 -17.81 24.50
N VAL A 636 -12.47 -19.12 24.46
CA VAL A 636 -12.31 -19.88 23.22
C VAL A 636 -13.53 -20.75 23.02
N ASN A 637 -14.21 -20.56 21.90
CA ASN A 637 -15.24 -21.47 21.42
C ASN A 637 -15.20 -21.46 19.88
N GLY A 638 -14.48 -22.43 19.28
CA GLY A 638 -14.17 -22.42 17.85
C GLY A 638 -13.30 -21.24 17.35
N GLY A 639 -12.92 -20.31 18.23
CA GLY A 639 -12.15 -19.10 17.94
C GLY A 639 -12.12 -18.13 19.13
N GLY A 640 -11.37 -17.04 19.02
CA GLY A 640 -11.27 -16.00 20.06
C GLY A 640 -12.54 -15.15 20.15
N HIS A 641 -13.20 -15.15 21.31
CA HIS A 641 -14.48 -14.48 21.54
C HIS A 641 -14.47 -13.61 22.81
N CYS A 642 -15.46 -12.70 22.92
CA CYS A 642 -15.65 -11.83 24.08
C CYS A 642 -17.00 -12.12 24.76
N ASN A 643 -17.01 -12.36 26.07
CA ASN A 643 -18.23 -12.64 26.86
C ASN A 643 -18.73 -11.42 27.66
N ASN A 644 -18.20 -10.22 27.39
CA ASN A 644 -18.43 -9.02 28.21
C ASN A 644 -19.91 -8.60 28.32
N LEU A 645 -20.80 -9.09 27.44
CA LEU A 645 -22.24 -8.81 27.51
C LEU A 645 -23.02 -10.08 27.13
N SER A 646 -23.92 -10.51 28.00
CA SER A 646 -24.83 -11.62 27.71
C SER A 646 -25.91 -11.30 26.67
N ASN A 647 -26.13 -10.02 26.29
CA ASN A 647 -27.22 -9.62 25.36
C ASN A 647 -26.97 -8.38 24.47
N GLY A 648 -25.74 -7.84 24.39
CA GLY A 648 -25.51 -6.53 23.74
C GLY A 648 -24.22 -6.39 22.97
N CYS A 649 -23.40 -7.43 22.85
CA CYS A 649 -22.21 -7.39 22.01
C CYS A 649 -22.55 -8.04 20.67
N VAL A 650 -21.89 -7.60 19.59
CA VAL A 650 -21.88 -8.31 18.31
C VAL A 650 -21.32 -9.75 18.45
N MET A 651 -20.70 -10.10 19.59
CA MET A 651 -20.07 -11.41 19.84
C MET A 651 -20.95 -12.37 20.68
N TYR A 652 -21.39 -13.46 20.02
CA TYR A 652 -21.90 -14.76 20.51
C TYR A 652 -23.01 -14.79 21.60
N HIS A 653 -23.75 -15.91 21.64
CA HIS A 653 -24.80 -16.29 22.61
C HIS A 653 -26.17 -15.63 22.62
N SER A 654 -26.37 -14.50 21.95
CA SER A 654 -27.70 -13.91 21.96
C SER A 654 -28.00 -13.21 20.68
N ASN A 655 -29.24 -13.38 20.25
CA ASN A 655 -29.76 -12.80 19.04
C ASN A 655 -30.03 -11.31 19.21
N SER A 656 -28.99 -10.59 19.64
CA SER A 656 -29.05 -9.17 19.94
C SER A 656 -29.24 -8.39 18.65
N PRO A 657 -30.16 -7.41 18.62
CA PRO A 657 -30.26 -6.45 17.52
C PRO A 657 -29.11 -5.43 17.53
N ASN A 658 -28.21 -5.49 18.52
CA ASN A 658 -27.11 -4.55 18.65
C ASN A 658 -25.98 -4.85 17.67
N THR A 659 -25.65 -3.86 16.83
CA THR A 659 -24.50 -3.88 15.93
C THR A 659 -23.29 -3.14 16.51
N ALA A 660 -23.40 -2.55 17.70
CA ALA A 660 -22.29 -1.87 18.33
C ALA A 660 -21.32 -2.86 19.02
N PHE A 661 -20.03 -2.61 18.88
CA PHE A 661 -19.01 -3.31 19.65
C PHE A 661 -19.08 -2.94 21.13
N CYS A 662 -18.91 -3.92 22.01
CA CYS A 662 -18.75 -3.63 23.43
C CYS A 662 -17.42 -2.87 23.67
N PRO A 663 -17.25 -2.19 24.81
CA PRO A 663 -16.03 -1.43 25.11
C PRO A 663 -14.75 -2.26 24.99
N ILE A 664 -14.78 -3.55 25.34
CA ILE A 664 -13.61 -4.45 25.25
C ILE A 664 -13.23 -4.74 23.80
N CYS A 665 -14.21 -5.03 22.93
CA CYS A 665 -13.97 -5.27 21.51
C CYS A 665 -13.51 -3.99 20.81
N SER A 666 -14.12 -2.85 21.17
CA SER A 666 -13.78 -1.52 20.70
C SER A 666 -12.32 -1.17 21.02
N ASP A 667 -11.94 -1.30 22.30
CA ASP A 667 -10.58 -1.08 22.79
C ASP A 667 -9.56 -2.03 22.11
N SER A 668 -9.94 -3.29 21.87
CA SER A 668 -9.11 -4.26 21.15
C SER A 668 -8.84 -3.77 19.71
N LEU A 669 -9.90 -3.54 18.92
CA LEU A 669 -9.79 -3.17 17.51
C LEU A 669 -9.00 -1.87 17.31
N LYS A 670 -9.21 -0.87 18.17
CA LYS A 670 -8.47 0.40 18.13
C LYS A 670 -6.96 0.20 18.30
N ALA A 671 -6.51 -0.86 18.96
CA ALA A 671 -5.09 -1.12 19.21
C ALA A 671 -4.45 -2.11 18.23
N ARG A 672 -5.21 -2.78 17.35
CA ARG A 672 -4.68 -3.85 16.49
C ARG A 672 -3.81 -3.35 15.35
N ASP A 673 -2.76 -4.12 15.04
CA ASP A 673 -1.99 -3.89 13.83
C ASP A 673 -2.71 -4.51 12.63
N LEU A 674 -3.34 -3.67 11.80
CA LEU A 674 -4.10 -4.12 10.63
C LEU A 674 -3.30 -3.95 9.33
N SER A 675 -1.96 -3.83 9.42
CA SER A 675 -1.08 -3.82 8.23
C SER A 675 -1.07 -5.16 7.50
N SER A 676 -1.32 -6.25 8.23
CA SER A 676 -1.50 -7.59 7.67
C SER A 676 -2.69 -8.31 8.31
N LEU A 677 -3.59 -8.86 7.49
CA LEU A 677 -4.68 -9.73 7.93
C LEU A 677 -4.42 -11.19 7.48
N PRO A 678 -4.88 -12.20 8.25
CA PRO A 678 -5.64 -12.08 9.51
C PRO A 678 -4.74 -11.79 10.72
N VAL A 679 -5.29 -11.07 11.70
CA VAL A 679 -4.69 -10.84 13.01
C VAL A 679 -5.34 -11.81 13.99
N SER A 680 -4.56 -12.74 14.53
CA SER A 680 -5.08 -13.64 15.55
C SER A 680 -5.57 -12.88 16.79
N GLY A 681 -6.71 -13.29 17.37
CA GLY A 681 -7.16 -12.83 18.69
C GLY A 681 -6.10 -13.04 19.79
N THR A 682 -5.22 -14.04 19.63
CA THR A 682 -4.10 -14.31 20.54
C THR A 682 -2.82 -13.54 20.24
N ALA A 683 -2.75 -12.82 19.11
CA ALA A 683 -1.58 -12.02 18.75
C ALA A 683 -1.35 -10.93 19.81
N ALA A 684 -0.09 -10.74 20.20
CA ALA A 684 0.30 -9.67 21.10
C ALA A 684 0.20 -8.30 20.41
N TYR A 685 0.09 -7.25 21.20
CA TYR A 685 0.18 -5.86 20.73
C TYR A 685 1.66 -5.49 20.54
N THR A 686 2.24 -5.89 19.40
CA THR A 686 3.65 -5.65 19.03
C THR A 686 3.85 -4.45 18.13
#